data_AF-A0A8S1UV65-F1
#
_entry.id   AF-A0A8S1UV65-F1
#
_cell.length_a   1.000
_cell.length_b   1.000
_cell.length_c   1.000
_cell.angle_alpha   90.00
_cell.angle_beta   90.00
_cell.angle_gamma   90.00
#
_symmetry.space_group_name_H-M   'P 1'
#
loop_
_entity.id
_entity.type
_entity.pdbx_description
1 polymer ?
#
loop_
_entity_poly.entity_id
_entity_poly.type
_entity_poly.pdbx_seq_one_letter_code
_entity_poly.pdbx_strand_id
1 'polypeptide(L)'
;MLFLQHFVKEKSWKFFVVGCGILRKGIRHKFQQYHFQENSQNQYIDDPSLSSTTLLFINSQQSNVRITDISCFNNALTNSSSTFIFISAYSIQFNKVYVYGHNMQNYSIWTKYYDLEILSIEHQNKINLVIQQAFPIKTKGGVFSLIATIYTLFDGTFLDISAESSSVIALRTQGQGQVSLQNVEFVSVQTISSQIGNTDGCLSVQSQNSLLMLTLTNITFNQVQNVLSSSILTIYPSFNQNYIKLENIKVINCFSLMDQIMNVQFSHTTPKKNQVIIKNLMVEQKEPNFFSYLENLSALTSLEVKKIANDNTLIQFSSCQISFTSITITGIYSSSLIKIIDCPIIFLSDIFLHNIKLLNFFNLLYIGQISQIINIVRIFVIFIQTLDNYQIDNQSMIEQSDFAIKFSNQLCYQESSLKNQIYTSNTLNIKSFLSDLQAVLLEVGSLFYYNSISHKNVLSISQIQIINVECKQCLNGLIYFDLTDFLRIFIQEVFCYSNNIITSGCFVVKSQINQNNLLTIKQSEFILNKGKSGVAINAQNLRIIMNKCRFFNNSASDFGGAIYLLQKNEYFLFNQTLISNNKAKEAGGLYLYGNSSLNQSNFINSLLSLNKADLYSNNFQAIPVSLELSINQIQMYSIQNNASEKQLALKPYKMIEQGQIILAKQLKLPRKQKIINYKIYNTAQLKFVDYLTEFSLSLRNIFNEELPNIINHTCEIHQYDLERNQIIQTKFISSLLFNPSTNNFDLGSLQFSIDPYQQKTKINQILISCQSQYQKLSLSYLFVVQPLKCQLGEFYVEFGCQLCEPNQGFYSVSYNTTKCSIFDPTKFVSITSNLINLKKGYWRPTFESDIIECCFKNEEHCIGGWLVGNSLCNTGYLGGLCEECDKYNIRGQGEYFKQNQQTICQVCDEYSQTLAPFILTSIWAILSILLTLKSINNSNKLFSSLKLRQKFAKILFKLNQDHESIQIKLFLNYLWIFSSIFTFNINFAFSFGFINSTSNPSYFMANTLDCYLSQFTKYELIYIRILAMIILLGCQLMLIYIGFKIHAMITKCKLDSSIFSITIVYLYVSNYAALITQFCSVVAKRTISRIDYIQGDLTLPYGSQSHSLWVFSFILPGLGLIGFFFPFAVFFFLYLKRDELDQIQFRKHLCYLFNEYNDNNYFWEWIKLWKKAFSFSL
;
A
#
# COMPACT_ATOMS: atom_id res chain seq x y z
N MET A 1 -14.14 3.46 80.35
CA MET A 1 -15.11 4.57 80.10
C MET A 1 -15.94 4.94 81.32
N LEU A 2 -16.76 4.02 81.87
CA LEU A 2 -17.56 4.28 83.08
C LEU A 2 -16.72 4.79 84.28
N PHE A 3 -15.49 4.29 84.43
CA PHE A 3 -14.55 4.72 85.48
C PHE A 3 -14.04 6.16 85.29
N LEU A 4 -13.71 6.56 84.05
CA LEU A 4 -13.30 7.93 83.70
C LEU A 4 -14.46 8.94 83.88
N GLN A 5 -15.68 8.55 83.49
CA GLN A 5 -16.88 9.34 83.72
C GLN A 5 -17.20 9.50 85.22
N HIS A 6 -16.94 8.48 86.04
CA HIS A 6 -17.10 8.57 87.49
C HIS A 6 -16.03 9.46 88.15
N PHE A 7 -14.79 9.38 87.67
CA PHE A 7 -13.63 10.12 88.19
C PHE A 7 -13.73 11.64 87.94
N VAL A 8 -14.23 12.06 86.76
CA VAL A 8 -14.50 13.47 86.45
C VAL A 8 -15.68 14.03 87.27
N LYS A 9 -16.62 13.17 87.66
CA LYS A 9 -17.81 13.53 88.45
C LYS A 9 -17.46 14.04 89.85
N GLU A 10 -16.39 13.54 90.47
CA GLU A 10 -15.98 13.94 91.83
C GLU A 10 -15.13 15.22 91.86
N LYS A 11 -14.33 15.53 90.83
CA LYS A 11 -13.44 16.72 90.80
C LYS A 11 -14.05 17.97 90.15
N SER A 12 -15.14 17.86 89.39
CA SER A 12 -15.72 18.97 88.59
C SER A 12 -16.50 20.05 89.36
N TRP A 13 -16.47 20.06 90.70
CA TRP A 13 -17.20 21.04 91.53
C TRP A 13 -16.57 22.44 91.63
N LYS A 14 -15.57 22.79 90.81
CA LYS A 14 -14.83 24.06 90.95
C LYS A 14 -14.51 24.80 89.65
N PHE A 15 -15.48 25.06 88.76
CA PHE A 15 -15.29 26.12 87.76
C PHE A 15 -16.60 26.87 87.46
N PHE A 16 -16.72 28.10 87.99
CA PHE A 16 -17.73 29.08 87.59
C PHE A 16 -17.17 29.88 86.41
N VAL A 17 -17.73 29.73 85.22
CA VAL A 17 -17.49 30.65 84.08
C VAL A 17 -18.57 31.74 84.14
N VAL A 18 -18.15 33.01 84.25
CA VAL A 18 -19.05 34.17 84.19
C VAL A 18 -19.39 34.42 82.72
N GLY A 19 -20.53 33.90 82.26
CA GLY A 19 -21.10 34.27 80.96
C GLY A 19 -21.58 35.74 80.99
N CYS A 20 -21.08 36.58 80.09
CA CYS A 20 -21.55 37.96 79.94
C CYS A 20 -22.69 38.00 78.93
N GLY A 21 -23.94 38.11 79.41
CA GLY A 21 -25.15 38.17 78.59
C GLY A 21 -25.69 39.60 78.44
N ILE A 22 -25.79 40.12 77.20
CA ILE A 22 -26.41 41.43 76.94
C ILE A 22 -27.72 41.26 76.16
N LEU A 23 -28.83 41.63 76.80
CA LEU A 23 -30.20 41.66 76.26
C LEU A 23 -30.75 43.09 76.37
N ARG A 24 -30.41 44.00 75.43
CA ARG A 24 -30.95 45.37 75.38
C ARG A 24 -31.31 45.81 73.96
N LYS A 25 -32.38 46.58 73.80
CA LYS A 25 -32.76 47.25 72.55
C LYS A 25 -32.15 48.67 72.52
N GLY A 26 -31.35 49.00 71.50
CA GLY A 26 -31.07 50.40 71.10
C GLY A 26 -29.70 51.05 71.40
N ILE A 27 -28.56 50.34 71.45
CA ILE A 27 -27.25 50.95 71.80
C ILE A 27 -26.14 50.51 70.81
N ARG A 28 -25.08 51.32 70.63
CA ARG A 28 -23.80 50.89 70.03
C ARG A 28 -22.94 50.22 71.10
N HIS A 29 -22.54 48.96 70.91
CA HIS A 29 -21.68 48.23 71.84
C HIS A 29 -20.26 48.16 71.29
N LYS A 30 -19.28 48.63 72.06
CA LYS A 30 -17.85 48.58 71.72
C LYS A 30 -17.10 47.77 72.78
N PHE A 31 -16.40 46.73 72.35
CA PHE A 31 -15.57 45.87 73.18
C PHE A 31 -14.12 45.98 72.69
N GLN A 32 -13.17 46.17 73.60
CA GLN A 32 -11.75 46.28 73.26
C GLN A 32 -10.90 45.44 74.20
N GLN A 33 -9.89 44.74 73.67
CA GLN A 33 -8.85 44.02 74.45
C GLN A 33 -9.39 42.90 75.35
N TYR A 34 -10.13 41.95 74.78
CA TYR A 34 -10.59 40.77 75.51
C TYR A 34 -9.65 39.57 75.28
N HIS A 35 -9.26 38.92 76.37
CA HIS A 35 -8.41 37.72 76.36
C HIS A 35 -9.13 36.57 77.08
N PHE A 36 -9.34 35.46 76.37
CA PHE A 36 -9.92 34.22 76.91
C PHE A 36 -8.89 33.09 76.81
N GLN A 37 -8.33 32.65 77.93
CA GLN A 37 -7.30 31.60 77.96
C GLN A 37 -7.72 30.40 78.83
N GLU A 38 -7.50 29.19 78.32
CA GLU A 38 -7.67 27.92 79.03
C GLU A 38 -9.08 27.70 79.63
N ASN A 39 -10.13 28.27 79.00
CA ASN A 39 -11.51 28.04 79.44
C ASN A 39 -11.98 26.66 79.00
N SER A 40 -12.40 25.80 79.93
CA SER A 40 -12.92 24.45 79.64
C SER A 40 -14.34 24.30 80.20
N GLN A 41 -15.28 23.87 79.36
CA GLN A 41 -16.66 23.61 79.74
C GLN A 41 -17.13 22.25 79.19
N ASN A 42 -17.64 21.39 80.07
CA ASN A 42 -18.18 20.09 79.70
C ASN A 42 -19.63 19.94 80.21
N GLN A 43 -20.59 19.69 79.33
CA GLN A 43 -21.96 19.37 79.72
C GLN A 43 -22.14 17.86 79.97
N TYR A 44 -22.97 17.46 80.93
CA TYR A 44 -23.32 16.04 81.11
C TYR A 44 -24.52 15.64 80.25
N ILE A 45 -25.50 16.53 80.15
CA ILE A 45 -26.66 16.45 79.26
C ILE A 45 -26.59 17.67 78.36
N ASP A 46 -26.63 17.47 77.05
CA ASP A 46 -26.64 18.55 76.08
C ASP A 46 -27.94 19.36 76.27
N ASP A 47 -27.79 20.61 76.70
CA ASP A 47 -28.88 21.58 76.75
C ASP A 47 -28.75 22.49 75.53
N PRO A 48 -29.65 22.36 74.54
CA PRO A 48 -29.60 23.15 73.31
C PRO A 48 -29.98 24.63 73.54
N SER A 49 -30.36 25.03 74.76
CA SER A 49 -30.62 26.43 75.06
C SER A 49 -29.32 27.27 74.99
N LEU A 50 -29.19 28.09 73.93
CA LEU A 50 -27.97 28.89 73.63
C LEU A 50 -27.51 29.81 74.78
N SER A 51 -28.38 30.09 75.75
CA SER A 51 -28.13 30.97 76.88
C SER A 51 -27.32 30.34 78.02
N SER A 52 -27.23 29.02 78.12
CA SER A 52 -26.64 28.37 79.31
C SER A 52 -25.13 28.09 79.20
N THR A 53 -24.56 28.10 77.99
CA THR A 53 -23.23 27.49 77.73
C THR A 53 -22.31 28.20 76.74
N THR A 54 -22.63 29.44 76.36
CA THR A 54 -21.80 30.30 75.50
C THR A 54 -20.89 31.20 76.35
N LEU A 55 -19.62 31.34 75.98
CA LEU A 55 -18.67 32.19 76.72
C LEU A 55 -18.97 33.68 76.53
N LEU A 56 -19.37 34.08 75.31
CA LEU A 56 -19.88 35.42 75.02
C LEU A 56 -21.23 35.32 74.33
N PHE A 57 -22.27 35.90 74.93
CA PHE A 57 -23.63 35.91 74.41
C PHE A 57 -24.17 37.33 74.26
N ILE A 58 -24.35 37.79 73.03
CA ILE A 58 -24.94 39.09 72.71
C ILE A 58 -26.17 38.86 71.85
N ASN A 59 -27.35 39.28 72.31
CA ASN A 59 -28.57 39.26 71.49
C ASN A 59 -29.25 40.63 71.52
N SER A 60 -28.92 41.46 70.54
CA SER A 60 -29.42 42.81 70.36
C SER A 60 -29.57 43.15 68.86
N GLN A 61 -30.62 42.63 68.24
CA GLN A 61 -30.89 42.69 66.79
C GLN A 61 -30.91 44.10 66.16
N GLN A 62 -31.02 45.16 66.97
CA GLN A 62 -31.03 46.56 66.50
C GLN A 62 -29.71 47.30 66.77
N SER A 63 -28.72 46.66 67.40
CA SER A 63 -27.46 47.29 67.80
C SER A 63 -26.35 47.16 66.76
N ASN A 64 -25.36 48.04 66.86
CA ASN A 64 -24.08 47.89 66.18
C ASN A 64 -23.04 47.41 67.19
N VAL A 65 -22.48 46.23 66.98
CA VAL A 65 -21.45 45.60 67.83
C VAL A 65 -20.10 45.73 67.14
N ARG A 66 -19.12 46.34 67.83
CA ARG A 66 -17.73 46.43 67.37
C ARG A 66 -16.79 45.83 68.41
N ILE A 67 -16.04 44.81 68.03
CA ILE A 67 -15.07 44.11 68.87
C ILE A 67 -13.69 44.32 68.27
N THR A 68 -12.74 44.83 69.05
CA THR A 68 -11.36 45.08 68.61
C THR A 68 -10.36 44.37 69.53
N ASP A 69 -9.37 43.68 68.96
CA ASP A 69 -8.33 42.94 69.69
C ASP A 69 -8.94 41.90 70.64
N ILE A 70 -9.55 40.86 70.07
CA ILE A 70 -10.03 39.69 70.83
C ILE A 70 -9.08 38.52 70.60
N SER A 71 -8.70 37.83 71.67
CA SER A 71 -7.92 36.61 71.56
C SER A 71 -8.43 35.48 72.46
N CYS A 72 -8.38 34.26 71.92
CA CYS A 72 -8.91 33.05 72.50
C CYS A 72 -7.84 31.94 72.40
N PHE A 73 -7.26 31.51 73.52
CA PHE A 73 -6.19 30.50 73.57
C PHE A 73 -6.62 29.26 74.35
N ASN A 74 -6.45 28.08 73.75
CA ASN A 74 -6.57 26.77 74.39
C ASN A 74 -7.93 26.51 75.09
N ASN A 75 -9.03 26.98 74.50
CA ASN A 75 -10.36 26.82 75.08
C ASN A 75 -11.04 25.52 74.63
N ALA A 76 -11.81 24.84 75.48
CA ALA A 76 -12.60 23.66 75.13
C ALA A 76 -14.07 23.75 75.56
N LEU A 77 -14.94 23.27 74.68
CA LEU A 77 -16.37 23.12 74.90
C LEU A 77 -16.76 21.70 74.46
N THR A 78 -16.96 20.80 75.42
CA THR A 78 -17.19 19.37 75.18
C THR A 78 -18.60 18.95 75.62
N ASN A 79 -19.16 17.99 74.88
CA ASN A 79 -20.51 17.43 75.05
C ASN A 79 -21.64 18.48 75.08
N SER A 80 -21.41 19.66 74.47
CA SER A 80 -22.39 20.72 74.29
C SER A 80 -22.55 21.05 72.81
N SER A 81 -23.81 21.23 72.39
CA SER A 81 -24.15 21.68 71.03
C SER A 81 -24.07 23.19 70.82
N SER A 82 -23.81 23.96 71.88
CA SER A 82 -23.70 25.42 71.83
C SER A 82 -22.43 25.90 71.11
N THR A 83 -22.35 27.22 70.87
CA THR A 83 -21.16 27.86 70.30
C THR A 83 -20.33 28.54 71.36
N PHE A 84 -19.05 28.78 71.04
CA PHE A 84 -18.19 29.50 71.97
C PHE A 84 -18.59 30.97 72.10
N ILE A 85 -18.83 31.65 70.98
CA ILE A 85 -19.25 33.05 70.91
C ILE A 85 -20.50 33.17 70.04
N PHE A 86 -21.59 33.66 70.63
CA PHE A 86 -22.85 33.94 69.94
C PHE A 86 -23.15 35.44 69.92
N ILE A 87 -23.36 36.00 68.72
CA ILE A 87 -23.72 37.42 68.54
C ILE A 87 -24.86 37.56 67.53
N SER A 88 -25.96 38.17 67.96
CA SER A 88 -27.10 38.56 67.14
C SER A 88 -27.27 40.08 67.20
N ALA A 89 -26.97 40.78 66.10
CA ALA A 89 -26.98 42.25 66.04
C ALA A 89 -27.30 42.79 64.63
N TYR A 90 -27.57 44.09 64.48
CA TYR A 90 -27.78 44.68 63.15
C TYR A 90 -26.47 44.69 62.34
N SER A 91 -25.39 45.23 62.92
CA SER A 91 -24.05 45.21 62.34
C SER A 91 -23.03 44.63 63.32
N ILE A 92 -22.18 43.72 62.86
CA ILE A 92 -21.08 43.13 63.64
C ILE A 92 -19.75 43.45 62.95
N GLN A 93 -18.82 44.06 63.67
CA GLN A 93 -17.47 44.35 63.19
C GLN A 93 -16.42 43.77 64.14
N PHE A 94 -15.57 42.90 63.63
CA PHE A 94 -14.34 42.45 64.28
C PHE A 94 -13.12 43.10 63.63
N ASN A 95 -12.22 43.64 64.45
CA ASN A 95 -10.87 44.00 64.03
C ASN A 95 -9.87 43.25 64.90
N LYS A 96 -8.90 42.55 64.31
CA LYS A 96 -7.84 41.81 65.00
C LYS A 96 -8.39 40.70 65.91
N VAL A 97 -8.58 39.52 65.33
CA VAL A 97 -9.08 38.32 66.02
C VAL A 97 -8.00 37.24 66.02
N TYR A 98 -7.68 36.69 67.18
CA TYR A 98 -6.71 35.59 67.31
C TYR A 98 -7.34 34.41 68.04
N VAL A 99 -7.49 33.25 67.39
CA VAL A 99 -8.01 32.03 68.03
C VAL A 99 -7.01 30.90 67.82
N TYR A 100 -6.60 30.27 68.91
CA TYR A 100 -5.59 29.20 68.92
C TYR A 100 -6.03 28.06 69.83
N GLY A 101 -5.95 26.81 69.37
CA GLY A 101 -6.15 25.61 70.19
C GLY A 101 -7.58 25.45 70.70
N HIS A 102 -8.59 25.70 69.86
CA HIS A 102 -9.99 25.56 70.28
C HIS A 102 -10.47 24.12 70.09
N ASN A 103 -10.86 23.46 71.18
CA ASN A 103 -11.18 22.03 71.27
C ASN A 103 -10.02 21.08 70.84
N MET A 104 -8.86 21.61 70.50
CA MET A 104 -7.60 20.88 70.31
C MET A 104 -6.64 21.28 71.44
N GLN A 105 -6.77 20.61 72.58
CA GLN A 105 -6.03 20.96 73.79
C GLN A 105 -4.69 20.22 73.88
N ASN A 106 -3.64 20.95 74.23
CA ASN A 106 -2.33 20.39 74.53
C ASN A 106 -2.42 19.38 75.71
N TYR A 107 -1.63 18.30 75.67
CA TYR A 107 -1.57 17.28 76.74
C TYR A 107 -1.34 17.92 78.13
N SER A 108 -0.59 19.03 78.19
CA SER A 108 -0.28 19.75 79.41
C SER A 108 -1.52 20.31 80.14
N ILE A 109 -2.60 20.57 79.43
CA ILE A 109 -3.87 21.06 80.01
C ILE A 109 -4.58 19.93 80.75
N TRP A 110 -4.55 18.73 80.17
CA TRP A 110 -5.15 17.53 80.76
C TRP A 110 -4.40 17.08 82.01
N THR A 111 -3.07 17.13 81.99
CA THR A 111 -2.26 16.90 83.20
C THR A 111 -2.56 17.95 84.27
N LYS A 112 -2.65 19.25 83.89
CA LYS A 112 -2.80 20.38 84.82
C LYS A 112 -4.16 20.43 85.52
N TYR A 113 -5.25 20.13 84.81
CA TYR A 113 -6.61 20.33 85.32
C TYR A 113 -7.36 19.04 85.67
N TYR A 114 -6.94 17.90 85.12
CA TYR A 114 -7.62 16.62 85.29
C TYR A 114 -6.73 15.55 85.95
N ASP A 115 -5.49 15.88 86.33
CA ASP A 115 -4.49 14.96 86.89
C ASP A 115 -4.29 13.68 86.06
N LEU A 116 -4.35 13.82 84.73
CA LEU A 116 -4.14 12.72 83.79
C LEU A 116 -2.66 12.63 83.40
N GLU A 117 -1.87 11.77 84.06
CA GLU A 117 -0.50 11.47 83.66
C GLU A 117 -0.48 10.52 82.44
N ILE A 118 -0.02 11.01 81.29
CA ILE A 118 0.17 10.22 80.06
C ILE A 118 1.66 9.82 79.99
N LEU A 119 1.94 8.55 80.25
CA LEU A 119 3.30 8.02 80.47
C LEU A 119 4.17 7.88 79.19
N SER A 120 3.59 8.02 77.98
CA SER A 120 4.34 7.98 76.72
C SER A 120 4.06 9.22 75.86
N ILE A 121 5.14 9.88 75.42
CA ILE A 121 5.11 10.98 74.46
C ILE A 121 4.89 10.38 73.07
N GLU A 122 3.64 10.20 72.66
CA GLU A 122 3.28 10.00 71.25
C GLU A 122 2.69 11.27 70.64
N HIS A 123 2.56 11.30 69.31
CA HIS A 123 2.00 12.42 68.55
C HIS A 123 0.67 12.91 69.15
N GLN A 124 0.56 14.23 69.39
CA GLN A 124 -0.59 14.92 69.99
C GLN A 124 -1.95 14.51 69.39
N ASN A 125 -1.99 14.12 68.11
CA ASN A 125 -3.21 13.65 67.43
C ASN A 125 -3.81 12.38 68.04
N LYS A 126 -2.98 11.41 68.44
CA LYS A 126 -3.47 10.17 69.07
C LYS A 126 -4.00 10.45 70.48
N ILE A 127 -3.35 11.35 71.21
CA ILE A 127 -3.81 11.82 72.52
C ILE A 127 -5.18 12.50 72.36
N ASN A 128 -5.32 13.41 71.39
CA ASN A 128 -6.58 14.08 71.10
C ASN A 128 -7.70 13.09 70.74
N LEU A 129 -7.43 12.04 69.94
CA LEU A 129 -8.41 11.00 69.60
C LEU A 129 -8.93 10.26 70.83
N VAL A 130 -8.04 9.85 71.74
CA VAL A 130 -8.43 9.16 72.98
C VAL A 130 -9.26 10.08 73.87
N ILE A 131 -8.89 11.36 73.96
CA ILE A 131 -9.59 12.36 74.74
C ILE A 131 -10.97 12.65 74.15
N GLN A 132 -11.10 12.74 72.82
CA GLN A 132 -12.38 12.92 72.13
C GLN A 132 -13.35 11.77 72.37
N GLN A 133 -12.87 10.54 72.55
CA GLN A 133 -13.73 9.41 72.94
C GLN A 133 -14.32 9.60 74.34
N ALA A 134 -13.57 10.20 75.27
CA ALA A 134 -14.04 10.49 76.63
C ALA A 134 -14.88 11.77 76.73
N PHE A 135 -14.51 12.79 75.97
CA PHE A 135 -15.12 14.13 75.93
C PHE A 135 -15.51 14.47 74.48
N PRO A 136 -16.68 14.03 74.00
CA PRO A 136 -17.07 14.22 72.61
C PRO A 136 -17.27 15.70 72.31
N ILE A 137 -16.68 16.21 71.23
CA ILE A 137 -16.89 17.58 70.77
C ILE A 137 -18.18 17.61 69.97
N LYS A 138 -19.20 18.32 70.46
CA LYS A 138 -20.54 18.42 69.85
C LYS A 138 -20.89 19.83 69.35
N THR A 139 -19.92 20.73 69.34
CA THR A 139 -20.15 22.16 69.11
C THR A 139 -20.71 22.42 67.70
N LYS A 140 -21.84 23.14 67.64
CA LYS A 140 -22.47 23.52 66.37
C LYS A 140 -22.28 25.00 66.08
N GLY A 141 -21.48 25.34 65.07
CA GLY A 141 -21.08 26.71 64.75
C GLY A 141 -19.69 27.09 65.26
N GLY A 142 -18.88 26.11 65.69
CA GLY A 142 -17.48 26.25 66.02
C GLY A 142 -17.21 27.37 67.04
N VAL A 143 -16.39 28.34 66.64
CA VAL A 143 -16.00 29.48 67.48
C VAL A 143 -17.07 30.56 67.49
N PHE A 144 -17.60 30.92 66.32
CA PHE A 144 -18.51 32.05 66.15
C PHE A 144 -19.84 31.62 65.53
N SER A 145 -20.95 31.86 66.22
CA SER A 145 -22.30 31.87 65.63
C SER A 145 -22.87 33.28 65.60
N LEU A 146 -23.09 33.79 64.40
CA LEU A 146 -23.37 35.21 64.14
C LEU A 146 -24.67 35.38 63.39
N ILE A 147 -25.52 36.32 63.82
CA ILE A 147 -26.73 36.75 63.11
C ILE A 147 -26.63 38.25 62.85
N ALA A 148 -26.49 38.66 61.59
CA ALA A 148 -26.32 40.09 61.25
C ALA A 148 -26.83 40.50 59.86
N THR A 149 -27.12 41.79 59.70
CA THR A 149 -27.36 42.40 58.37
C THR A 149 -26.07 42.81 57.69
N ILE A 150 -25.09 43.27 58.47
CA ILE A 150 -23.76 43.66 58.02
C ILE A 150 -22.72 42.98 58.93
N TYR A 151 -21.85 42.15 58.36
CA TYR A 151 -20.73 41.51 59.05
C TYR A 151 -19.40 41.90 58.40
N THR A 152 -18.45 42.34 59.21
CA THR A 152 -17.09 42.67 58.76
C THR A 152 -16.05 42.08 59.71
N LEU A 153 -15.04 41.41 59.15
CA LEU A 153 -13.87 40.90 59.88
C LEU A 153 -12.60 41.40 59.17
N PHE A 154 -11.79 42.17 59.90
CA PHE A 154 -10.48 42.64 59.44
C PHE A 154 -9.39 42.04 60.30
N ASP A 155 -8.39 41.42 59.66
CA ASP A 155 -7.22 40.79 60.30
C ASP A 155 -7.62 39.69 61.30
N GLY A 156 -7.72 38.44 60.84
CA GLY A 156 -8.09 37.31 61.70
C GLY A 156 -7.17 36.12 61.51
N THR A 157 -6.75 35.46 62.60
CA THR A 157 -5.97 34.22 62.55
C THR A 157 -6.65 33.14 63.38
N PHE A 158 -6.89 31.99 62.76
CA PHE A 158 -7.59 30.85 63.33
C PHE A 158 -6.72 29.61 63.18
N LEU A 159 -6.18 29.13 64.30
CA LEU A 159 -5.18 28.07 64.36
C LEU A 159 -5.65 26.94 65.26
N ASP A 160 -5.50 25.69 64.80
CA ASP A 160 -5.74 24.49 65.58
C ASP A 160 -7.14 24.45 66.21
N ILE A 161 -8.18 24.38 65.36
CA ILE A 161 -9.60 24.39 65.78
C ILE A 161 -10.30 23.09 65.40
N SER A 162 -11.08 22.52 66.32
CA SER A 162 -11.95 21.37 66.04
C SER A 162 -13.41 21.60 66.48
N ALA A 163 -14.37 21.12 65.69
CA ALA A 163 -15.81 21.21 65.99
C ALA A 163 -16.62 20.06 65.38
N GLU A 164 -17.87 19.89 65.81
CA GLU A 164 -18.78 18.90 65.20
C GLU A 164 -19.34 19.40 63.87
N SER A 165 -19.81 20.65 63.81
CA SER A 165 -20.34 21.28 62.59
C SER A 165 -19.92 22.75 62.48
N SER A 166 -19.53 23.19 61.27
CA SER A 166 -18.93 24.50 60.98
C SER A 166 -17.75 24.81 61.89
N SER A 167 -16.52 24.55 61.42
CA SER A 167 -15.35 24.56 62.31
C SER A 167 -14.97 25.93 62.89
N VAL A 168 -15.28 27.05 62.23
CA VAL A 168 -14.86 28.37 62.75
C VAL A 168 -16.00 29.38 62.82
N ILE A 169 -16.70 29.64 61.72
CA ILE A 169 -17.71 30.71 61.65
C ILE A 169 -19.00 30.20 61.00
N ALA A 170 -20.10 30.25 61.76
CA ALA A 170 -21.46 30.09 61.25
C ALA A 170 -22.19 31.44 61.23
N LEU A 171 -22.57 31.90 60.04
CA LEU A 171 -23.20 33.21 59.83
C LEU A 171 -24.60 33.05 59.23
N ARG A 172 -25.60 33.64 59.88
CA ARG A 172 -26.96 33.80 59.33
C ARG A 172 -27.22 35.26 59.02
N THR A 173 -27.47 35.59 57.76
CA THR A 173 -27.67 36.97 57.34
C THR A 173 -29.14 37.40 57.42
N GLN A 174 -29.38 38.71 57.56
CA GLN A 174 -30.70 39.33 57.56
C GLN A 174 -30.72 40.57 56.65
N GLY A 175 -31.88 40.94 56.10
CA GLY A 175 -32.02 42.17 55.31
C GLY A 175 -31.10 42.23 54.08
N GLN A 176 -30.14 43.17 54.07
CA GLN A 176 -29.18 43.37 52.98
C GLN A 176 -28.08 42.29 52.91
N GLY A 177 -27.80 41.59 54.02
CA GLY A 177 -26.83 40.49 54.11
C GLY A 177 -25.46 40.78 53.49
N GLN A 178 -24.83 41.86 53.93
CA GLN A 178 -23.46 42.22 53.54
C GLN A 178 -22.44 41.52 54.45
N VAL A 179 -21.51 40.79 53.85
CA VAL A 179 -20.53 39.95 54.54
C VAL A 179 -19.15 40.20 53.94
N SER A 180 -18.21 40.73 54.73
CA SER A 180 -16.86 41.04 54.26
C SER A 180 -15.78 40.50 55.21
N LEU A 181 -14.88 39.67 54.68
CA LEU A 181 -13.68 39.21 55.40
C LEU A 181 -12.43 39.66 54.63
N GLN A 182 -11.49 40.26 55.34
CA GLN A 182 -10.24 40.76 54.76
C GLN A 182 -9.03 40.38 55.62
N ASN A 183 -7.98 39.87 54.97
CA ASN A 183 -6.73 39.44 55.60
C ASN A 183 -6.96 38.39 56.70
N VAL A 184 -7.51 37.23 56.32
CA VAL A 184 -7.86 36.17 57.28
C VAL A 184 -7.08 34.90 56.97
N GLU A 185 -6.58 34.25 58.00
CA GLU A 185 -5.81 33.00 57.91
C GLU A 185 -6.47 31.90 58.75
N PHE A 186 -6.73 30.75 58.12
CA PHE A 186 -7.26 29.54 58.74
C PHE A 186 -6.25 28.41 58.56
N VAL A 187 -5.75 27.84 59.66
CA VAL A 187 -4.67 26.85 59.65
C VAL A 187 -5.02 25.69 60.58
N SER A 188 -4.88 24.45 60.09
CA SER A 188 -5.08 23.24 60.90
C SER A 188 -6.48 23.20 61.55
N VAL A 189 -7.51 23.19 60.70
CA VAL A 189 -8.91 23.27 61.14
C VAL A 189 -9.62 21.97 60.76
N GLN A 190 -10.30 21.31 61.70
CA GLN A 190 -10.90 19.99 61.48
C GLN A 190 -12.37 19.90 61.94
N THR A 191 -13.23 19.31 61.12
CA THR A 191 -14.59 18.90 61.52
C THR A 191 -14.64 17.39 61.79
N ILE A 192 -15.22 16.99 62.92
CA ILE A 192 -15.11 15.61 63.46
C ILE A 192 -16.26 14.69 62.98
N SER A 193 -17.42 15.24 62.62
CA SER A 193 -18.61 14.41 62.33
C SER A 193 -18.51 13.66 61.00
N SER A 194 -18.81 12.35 61.05
CA SER A 194 -18.91 11.45 59.89
C SER A 194 -20.33 11.31 59.34
N GLN A 195 -21.33 11.99 59.92
CA GLN A 195 -22.71 11.87 59.46
C GLN A 195 -22.99 12.75 58.23
N ILE A 196 -23.53 12.13 57.18
CA ILE A 196 -23.96 12.81 55.95
C ILE A 196 -25.07 13.83 56.28
N GLY A 197 -24.87 15.09 55.86
CA GLY A 197 -25.91 16.12 55.84
C GLY A 197 -25.99 17.04 57.07
N ASN A 198 -25.16 16.82 58.10
CA ASN A 198 -25.14 17.64 59.32
C ASN A 198 -23.88 18.51 59.48
N THR A 199 -23.01 18.57 58.47
CA THR A 199 -21.73 19.29 58.55
C THR A 199 -21.66 20.40 57.50
N ASP A 200 -21.32 21.60 57.96
CA ASP A 200 -20.91 22.73 57.14
C ASP A 200 -19.37 22.86 57.17
N GLY A 201 -18.79 23.58 56.21
CA GLY A 201 -17.37 23.89 56.12
C GLY A 201 -16.89 24.93 57.12
N CYS A 202 -15.61 25.31 56.99
CA CYS A 202 -14.94 26.27 57.89
C CYS A 202 -15.71 27.58 58.09
N LEU A 203 -16.26 28.12 57.00
CA LEU A 203 -17.14 29.28 56.99
C LEU A 203 -18.49 28.89 56.37
N SER A 204 -19.55 28.95 57.18
CA SER A 204 -20.92 28.72 56.73
C SER A 204 -21.72 30.02 56.67
N VAL A 205 -22.45 30.24 55.57
CA VAL A 205 -23.25 31.45 55.34
C VAL A 205 -24.66 31.08 54.92
N GLN A 206 -25.64 31.36 55.78
CA GLN A 206 -27.06 31.11 55.55
C GLN A 206 -27.80 32.40 55.20
N SER A 207 -28.28 32.52 53.96
CA SER A 207 -28.91 33.75 53.42
C SER A 207 -30.24 33.52 52.70
N GLN A 208 -30.89 32.37 52.90
CA GLN A 208 -32.14 31.99 52.22
C GLN A 208 -33.25 33.06 52.33
N ASN A 209 -33.30 33.79 53.45
CA ASN A 209 -34.35 34.78 53.76
C ASN A 209 -33.87 36.25 53.67
N SER A 210 -32.73 36.52 53.03
CA SER A 210 -32.09 37.85 52.94
C SER A 210 -31.50 38.07 51.54
N LEU A 211 -30.95 39.24 51.24
CA LEU A 211 -30.01 39.41 50.11
C LEU A 211 -28.62 38.90 50.54
N LEU A 212 -27.78 38.50 49.59
CA LEU A 212 -26.40 38.08 49.88
C LEU A 212 -25.40 38.91 49.08
N MET A 213 -24.54 39.66 49.80
CA MET A 213 -23.33 40.30 49.25
C MET A 213 -22.12 39.81 50.05
N LEU A 214 -21.44 38.78 49.54
CA LEU A 214 -20.28 38.15 50.16
C LEU A 214 -18.97 38.59 49.47
N THR A 215 -18.05 39.17 50.22
CA THR A 215 -16.72 39.57 49.74
C THR A 215 -15.61 38.99 50.61
N LEU A 216 -14.80 38.09 50.04
CA LEU A 216 -13.63 37.50 50.68
C LEU A 216 -12.36 38.00 49.98
N THR A 217 -11.46 38.64 50.72
CA THR A 217 -10.26 39.27 50.16
C THR A 217 -9.01 38.91 50.96
N ASN A 218 -7.94 38.47 50.28
CA ASN A 218 -6.67 38.06 50.90
C ASN A 218 -6.88 37.02 52.01
N ILE A 219 -7.38 35.83 51.67
CA ILE A 219 -7.63 34.76 52.64
C ILE A 219 -6.74 33.55 52.36
N THR A 220 -6.13 33.00 53.40
CA THR A 220 -5.35 31.76 53.35
C THR A 220 -6.05 30.66 54.11
N PHE A 221 -6.28 29.52 53.45
CA PHE A 221 -6.74 28.27 54.05
C PHE A 221 -5.62 27.26 53.93
N ASN A 222 -5.14 26.73 55.05
CA ASN A 222 -4.06 25.76 55.09
C ASN A 222 -4.44 24.58 56.00
N GLN A 223 -4.37 23.35 55.48
CA GLN A 223 -4.70 22.14 56.26
C GLN A 223 -6.12 22.17 56.88
N VAL A 224 -7.11 22.64 56.12
CA VAL A 224 -8.52 22.59 56.55
C VAL A 224 -9.14 21.26 56.10
N GLN A 225 -9.67 20.47 57.03
CA GLN A 225 -10.12 19.11 56.79
C GLN A 225 -11.60 18.94 57.17
N ASN A 226 -12.35 18.29 56.28
CA ASN A 226 -13.72 17.85 56.50
C ASN A 226 -13.90 16.43 55.93
N VAL A 227 -14.98 15.72 56.28
CA VAL A 227 -15.21 14.33 55.87
C VAL A 227 -16.15 14.27 54.66
N LEU A 228 -17.45 14.58 54.85
CA LEU A 228 -18.51 14.41 53.83
C LEU A 228 -19.24 15.72 53.47
N SER A 229 -18.59 16.86 53.64
CA SER A 229 -19.08 18.18 53.19
C SER A 229 -17.92 19.13 52.88
N SER A 230 -18.20 20.31 52.33
CA SER A 230 -17.16 21.24 51.89
C SER A 230 -16.16 21.58 52.99
N SER A 231 -14.86 21.54 52.70
CA SER A 231 -13.85 21.88 53.72
C SER A 231 -13.83 23.38 54.05
N ILE A 232 -14.09 24.23 53.06
CA ILE A 232 -13.89 25.68 53.19
C ILE A 232 -15.21 26.44 53.35
N LEU A 233 -16.06 26.46 52.31
CA LEU A 233 -17.23 27.33 52.24
C LEU A 233 -18.51 26.55 52.04
N THR A 234 -19.47 26.71 52.96
CA THR A 234 -20.86 26.27 52.76
C THR A 234 -21.77 27.48 52.67
N ILE A 235 -22.39 27.70 51.50
CA ILE A 235 -23.23 28.87 51.27
C ILE A 235 -24.63 28.39 50.91
N TYR A 236 -25.62 28.78 51.73
CA TYR A 236 -27.03 28.65 51.42
C TYR A 236 -27.51 29.99 50.85
N PRO A 237 -27.57 30.13 49.51
CA PRO A 237 -27.76 31.43 48.87
C PRO A 237 -29.18 31.98 49.07
N SER A 238 -29.32 33.28 48.82
CA SER A 238 -30.60 33.99 48.75
C SER A 238 -31.47 33.48 47.59
N PHE A 239 -32.78 33.41 47.81
CA PHE A 239 -33.73 33.20 46.72
C PHE A 239 -33.96 34.47 45.84
N ASN A 240 -33.49 35.64 46.28
CA ASN A 240 -33.77 36.94 45.65
C ASN A 240 -32.62 37.45 44.78
N GLN A 241 -31.43 37.61 45.37
CA GLN A 241 -30.24 38.16 44.71
C GLN A 241 -28.98 37.76 45.46
N ASN A 242 -27.95 37.37 44.70
CA ASN A 242 -26.67 36.93 45.23
C ASN A 242 -25.50 37.59 44.50
N TYR A 243 -24.56 38.13 45.27
CA TYR A 243 -23.29 38.62 44.79
C TYR A 243 -22.18 37.98 45.64
N ILE A 244 -21.36 37.14 45.02
CA ILE A 244 -20.23 36.47 45.68
C ILE A 244 -18.94 36.90 44.98
N LYS A 245 -18.01 37.49 45.73
CA LYS A 245 -16.69 37.91 45.25
C LYS A 245 -15.58 37.29 46.10
N LEU A 246 -14.71 36.51 45.47
CA LEU A 246 -13.52 35.92 46.06
C LEU A 246 -12.28 36.50 45.36
N GLU A 247 -11.36 37.10 46.12
CA GLU A 247 -10.18 37.76 45.56
C GLU A 247 -8.92 37.45 46.40
N ASN A 248 -7.85 37.01 45.73
CA ASN A 248 -6.57 36.62 46.35
C ASN A 248 -6.75 35.54 47.43
N ILE A 249 -7.28 34.39 47.03
CA ILE A 249 -7.53 33.25 47.94
C ILE A 249 -6.45 32.19 47.72
N LYS A 250 -5.83 31.71 48.79
CA LYS A 250 -4.90 30.56 48.76
C LYS A 250 -5.50 29.39 49.52
N VAL A 251 -5.54 28.23 48.89
CA VAL A 251 -6.03 26.97 49.44
C VAL A 251 -4.92 25.94 49.36
N ILE A 252 -4.36 25.56 50.50
CA ILE A 252 -3.19 24.67 50.59
C ILE A 252 -3.56 23.46 51.44
N ASN A 253 -3.44 22.26 50.88
CA ASN A 253 -3.66 20.99 51.57
C ASN A 253 -5.00 20.91 52.34
N CYS A 254 -6.06 21.54 51.83
CA CYS A 254 -7.39 21.47 52.41
C CYS A 254 -8.13 20.28 51.79
N PHE A 255 -8.70 19.37 52.57
CA PHE A 255 -9.23 18.09 52.07
C PHE A 255 -10.67 17.83 52.52
N SER A 256 -11.46 17.26 51.60
CA SER A 256 -12.76 16.67 51.87
C SER A 256 -13.08 15.63 50.79
N LEU A 257 -13.89 14.63 51.13
CA LEU A 257 -14.42 13.67 50.15
C LEU A 257 -15.60 14.22 49.35
N MET A 258 -16.17 15.37 49.73
CA MET A 258 -17.24 16.04 48.98
C MET A 258 -17.04 17.56 48.96
N ASP A 259 -17.23 18.17 47.79
CA ASP A 259 -17.34 19.63 47.61
C ASP A 259 -16.19 20.44 48.21
N GLN A 260 -14.94 20.02 47.92
CA GLN A 260 -13.73 20.39 48.69
C GLN A 260 -13.63 21.88 49.05
N ILE A 261 -13.84 22.79 48.09
CA ILE A 261 -13.84 24.23 48.37
C ILE A 261 -15.27 24.72 48.60
N MET A 262 -16.16 24.55 47.63
CA MET A 262 -17.53 25.04 47.72
C MET A 262 -18.50 24.41 46.72
N ASN A 263 -19.75 24.29 47.13
CA ASN A 263 -20.89 23.95 46.27
C ASN A 263 -22.01 24.95 46.52
N VAL A 264 -22.39 25.71 45.49
CA VAL A 264 -23.42 26.76 45.58
C VAL A 264 -24.46 26.57 44.49
N GLN A 265 -25.67 26.26 44.92
CA GLN A 265 -26.81 26.05 44.01
C GLN A 265 -27.81 27.20 44.15
N PHE A 266 -27.91 28.02 43.10
CA PHE A 266 -28.84 29.16 43.09
C PHE A 266 -30.23 28.76 42.57
N SER A 267 -31.25 29.53 42.97
CA SER A 267 -32.61 29.36 42.45
C SER A 267 -32.67 29.58 40.93
N HIS A 268 -33.30 28.63 40.22
CA HIS A 268 -33.50 28.70 38.77
C HIS A 268 -34.41 29.85 38.31
N THR A 269 -35.13 30.51 39.22
CA THR A 269 -36.11 31.56 38.86
C THR A 269 -35.47 32.90 38.49
N THR A 270 -34.24 33.18 38.96
CA THR A 270 -33.60 34.50 38.79
C THR A 270 -32.10 34.45 38.43
N PRO A 271 -31.65 33.62 37.46
CA PRO A 271 -30.22 33.40 37.20
C PRO A 271 -29.44 34.65 36.82
N LYS A 272 -30.10 35.65 36.20
CA LYS A 272 -29.48 36.94 35.85
C LYS A 272 -29.19 37.86 37.04
N LYS A 273 -29.78 37.60 38.21
CA LYS A 273 -29.55 38.37 39.44
C LYS A 273 -28.43 37.77 40.30
N ASN A 274 -27.94 36.58 39.96
CA ASN A 274 -26.89 35.89 40.71
C ASN A 274 -25.56 36.09 39.99
N GLN A 275 -24.57 36.66 40.69
CA GLN A 275 -23.25 36.93 40.14
C GLN A 275 -22.16 36.35 41.05
N VAL A 276 -21.21 35.66 40.44
CA VAL A 276 -20.04 35.08 41.10
C VAL A 276 -18.76 35.56 40.39
N ILE A 277 -17.85 36.14 41.16
CA ILE A 277 -16.55 36.62 40.69
C ILE A 277 -15.45 35.95 41.52
N ILE A 278 -14.52 35.25 40.86
CA ILE A 278 -13.34 34.68 41.50
C ILE A 278 -12.10 35.23 40.80
N LYS A 279 -11.19 35.83 41.57
CA LYS A 279 -9.93 36.40 41.07
C LYS A 279 -8.75 35.90 41.89
N ASN A 280 -7.66 35.53 41.22
CA ASN A 280 -6.41 35.13 41.87
C ASN A 280 -6.62 34.02 42.91
N LEU A 281 -7.16 32.88 42.46
CA LEU A 281 -7.35 31.69 43.31
C LEU A 281 -6.18 30.72 43.08
N MET A 282 -5.47 30.38 44.15
CA MET A 282 -4.42 29.36 44.14
C MET A 282 -4.85 28.15 44.95
N VAL A 283 -4.81 26.96 44.34
CA VAL A 283 -5.11 25.68 45.00
C VAL A 283 -3.92 24.73 44.85
N GLU A 284 -3.36 24.29 45.97
CA GLU A 284 -2.22 23.36 46.01
C GLU A 284 -2.53 22.18 46.94
N GLN A 285 -2.38 20.95 46.43
CA GLN A 285 -2.58 19.73 47.21
C GLN A 285 -1.39 18.78 47.08
N LYS A 286 -0.65 18.61 48.18
CA LYS A 286 0.51 17.72 48.22
C LYS A 286 0.07 16.29 48.50
N GLU A 287 0.61 15.38 47.69
CA GLU A 287 0.40 13.94 47.77
C GLU A 287 0.54 13.34 49.20
N PRO A 288 1.63 13.56 49.96
CA PRO A 288 1.75 12.99 51.31
C PRO A 288 0.68 13.49 52.27
N ASN A 289 0.26 14.75 52.14
CA ASN A 289 -0.78 15.32 52.97
C ASN A 289 -2.15 14.72 52.65
N PHE A 290 -2.44 14.45 51.38
CA PHE A 290 -3.68 13.78 50.97
C PHE A 290 -3.79 12.37 51.55
N PHE A 291 -2.72 11.57 51.50
CA PHE A 291 -2.73 10.22 52.09
C PHE A 291 -2.81 10.26 53.62
N SER A 292 -2.11 11.19 54.29
CA SER A 292 -2.26 11.37 55.74
C SER A 292 -3.69 11.73 56.16
N TYR A 293 -4.46 12.40 55.29
CA TYR A 293 -5.87 12.67 55.51
C TYR A 293 -6.72 11.40 55.37
N LEU A 294 -6.49 10.59 54.32
CA LEU A 294 -7.22 9.34 54.10
C LEU A 294 -7.00 8.32 55.24
N GLU A 295 -5.80 8.27 55.82
CA GLU A 295 -5.48 7.39 56.96
C GLU A 295 -6.29 7.72 58.23
N ASN A 296 -6.73 8.97 58.40
CA ASN A 296 -7.50 9.41 59.56
C ASN A 296 -9.01 9.17 59.42
N LEU A 297 -9.49 8.65 58.26
CA LEU A 297 -10.91 8.43 58.02
C LEU A 297 -11.39 7.07 58.53
N SER A 298 -12.62 7.05 59.05
CA SER A 298 -13.36 5.81 59.34
C SER A 298 -13.85 5.14 58.06
N ALA A 299 -14.06 3.82 58.10
CA ALA A 299 -14.67 3.07 57.00
C ALA A 299 -15.98 3.69 56.50
N LEU A 300 -16.07 3.90 55.19
CA LEU A 300 -17.22 4.47 54.50
C LEU A 300 -18.22 3.39 54.08
N THR A 301 -19.51 3.75 54.03
CA THR A 301 -20.56 2.88 53.49
C THR A 301 -20.57 2.88 51.96
N SER A 302 -21.10 1.83 51.33
CA SER A 302 -21.20 1.77 49.85
C SER A 302 -22.08 2.88 49.24
N LEU A 303 -23.05 3.41 50.00
CA LEU A 303 -23.85 4.57 49.61
C LEU A 303 -23.01 5.85 49.62
N GLU A 304 -22.15 6.04 50.62
CA GLU A 304 -21.22 7.17 50.68
C GLU A 304 -20.24 7.14 49.52
N VAL A 305 -19.66 5.97 49.21
CA VAL A 305 -18.74 5.80 48.07
C VAL A 305 -19.42 6.17 46.75
N LYS A 306 -20.68 5.75 46.53
CA LYS A 306 -21.45 6.14 45.34
C LYS A 306 -21.71 7.65 45.27
N LYS A 307 -22.01 8.28 46.40
CA LYS A 307 -22.25 9.73 46.46
C LYS A 307 -20.97 10.53 46.18
N ILE A 308 -19.84 10.09 46.75
CA ILE A 308 -18.50 10.65 46.48
C ILE A 308 -18.16 10.52 44.99
N ALA A 309 -18.46 9.39 44.37
CA ALA A 309 -18.19 9.20 42.94
C ALA A 309 -18.99 10.17 42.04
N ASN A 310 -20.27 10.41 42.34
CA ASN A 310 -21.16 11.15 41.43
C ASN A 310 -21.18 12.67 41.66
N ASP A 311 -21.14 13.11 42.92
CA ASP A 311 -21.42 14.50 43.30
C ASP A 311 -20.16 15.29 43.67
N ASN A 312 -19.01 14.63 43.85
CA ASN A 312 -17.81 15.32 44.31
C ASN A 312 -17.25 16.26 43.24
N THR A 313 -17.04 17.51 43.63
CA THR A 313 -16.37 18.54 42.84
C THR A 313 -15.53 19.41 43.77
N LEU A 314 -14.55 20.13 43.24
CA LEU A 314 -13.80 21.11 44.02
C LEU A 314 -14.58 22.43 44.12
N ILE A 315 -15.09 22.92 42.99
CA ILE A 315 -15.99 24.09 42.91
C ILE A 315 -17.20 23.77 42.02
N GLN A 316 -18.40 23.95 42.56
CA GLN A 316 -19.66 23.82 41.80
C GLN A 316 -20.54 25.06 41.89
N PHE A 317 -21.05 25.50 40.73
CA PHE A 317 -22.03 26.57 40.59
C PHE A 317 -23.18 26.19 39.65
N SER A 318 -24.40 26.55 40.01
CA SER A 318 -25.57 26.42 39.13
C SER A 318 -26.44 27.67 39.08
N SER A 319 -26.96 28.02 37.91
CA SER A 319 -27.93 29.13 37.73
C SER A 319 -27.42 30.54 38.09
N CYS A 320 -26.20 30.92 37.67
CA CYS A 320 -25.64 32.26 37.89
C CYS A 320 -24.74 32.77 36.75
N GLN A 321 -24.35 34.04 36.81
CA GLN A 321 -23.30 34.62 35.96
C GLN A 321 -21.94 34.47 36.62
N ILE A 322 -20.96 33.93 35.90
CA ILE A 322 -19.65 33.55 36.45
C ILE A 322 -18.53 34.27 35.72
N SER A 323 -17.60 34.85 36.49
CA SER A 323 -16.33 35.38 36.01
C SER A 323 -15.16 34.84 36.83
N PHE A 324 -14.33 33.99 36.23
CA PHE A 324 -13.10 33.48 36.82
C PHE A 324 -11.90 34.06 36.10
N THR A 325 -10.95 34.62 36.86
CA THR A 325 -9.71 35.19 36.31
C THR A 325 -8.51 34.78 37.15
N SER A 326 -7.45 34.29 36.50
CA SER A 326 -6.17 33.95 37.16
C SER A 326 -6.35 32.86 38.22
N ILE A 327 -6.67 31.64 37.78
CA ILE A 327 -6.81 30.46 38.65
C ILE A 327 -5.63 29.53 38.43
N THR A 328 -4.94 29.15 39.50
CA THR A 328 -3.81 28.20 39.47
C THR A 328 -4.12 26.99 40.32
N ILE A 329 -4.10 25.79 39.74
CA ILE A 329 -4.39 24.53 40.44
C ILE A 329 -3.25 23.54 40.19
N THR A 330 -2.67 23.00 41.26
CA THR A 330 -1.58 22.02 41.21
C THR A 330 -1.75 20.93 42.26
N GLY A 331 -1.30 19.70 41.99
CA GLY A 331 -1.30 18.62 42.99
C GLY A 331 -2.15 17.39 42.64
N ILE A 332 -2.56 16.64 43.66
CA ILE A 332 -3.36 15.41 43.52
C ILE A 332 -4.86 15.69 43.75
N TYR A 333 -5.73 15.11 42.91
CA TYR A 333 -7.19 15.30 42.99
C TYR A 333 -7.97 14.01 42.74
N SER A 334 -9.08 13.85 43.45
CA SER A 334 -10.02 12.72 43.34
C SER A 334 -11.37 13.09 42.71
N SER A 335 -11.59 14.36 42.35
CA SER A 335 -12.85 14.84 41.77
C SER A 335 -12.71 16.03 40.82
N SER A 336 -13.77 16.31 40.05
CA SER A 336 -13.83 17.41 39.08
C SER A 336 -13.42 18.74 39.69
N LEU A 337 -12.57 19.52 39.02
CA LEU A 337 -12.09 20.78 39.57
C LEU A 337 -13.17 21.86 39.54
N ILE A 338 -13.88 21.99 38.42
CA ILE A 338 -14.88 23.03 38.22
C ILE A 338 -16.09 22.45 37.48
N LYS A 339 -17.27 22.54 38.10
CA LYS A 339 -18.55 22.13 37.52
C LYS A 339 -19.52 23.32 37.45
N ILE A 340 -19.93 23.68 36.24
CA ILE A 340 -20.83 24.81 35.97
C ILE A 340 -22.07 24.29 35.25
N ILE A 341 -23.26 24.58 35.80
CA ILE A 341 -24.54 24.08 35.27
C ILE A 341 -25.52 25.25 35.07
N ASP A 342 -26.23 25.28 33.94
CA ASP A 342 -27.34 26.22 33.70
C ASP A 342 -26.97 27.71 33.95
N CYS A 343 -25.74 28.10 33.63
CA CYS A 343 -25.27 29.48 33.76
C CYS A 343 -25.39 30.23 32.42
N PRO A 344 -26.06 31.40 32.37
CA PRO A 344 -26.28 32.12 31.09
C PRO A 344 -25.04 32.85 30.56
N ILE A 345 -24.12 33.26 31.44
CA ILE A 345 -22.89 33.96 31.07
C ILE A 345 -21.74 33.32 31.85
N ILE A 346 -20.76 32.80 31.13
CA ILE A 346 -19.56 32.19 31.71
C ILE A 346 -18.35 32.87 31.08
N PHE A 347 -17.52 33.50 31.91
CA PHE A 347 -16.26 34.09 31.50
C PHE A 347 -15.12 33.44 32.29
N LEU A 348 -14.22 32.75 31.60
CA LEU A 348 -13.04 32.10 32.16
C LEU A 348 -11.80 32.71 31.49
N SER A 349 -10.90 33.29 32.28
CA SER A 349 -9.60 33.77 31.80
C SER A 349 -8.43 33.30 32.66
N ASP A 350 -7.31 33.00 32.02
CA ASP A 350 -6.02 32.73 32.68
C ASP A 350 -6.10 31.57 33.69
N ILE A 351 -6.51 30.39 33.22
CA ILE A 351 -6.59 29.17 34.03
C ILE A 351 -5.35 28.32 33.77
N PHE A 352 -4.57 28.07 34.83
CA PHE A 352 -3.32 27.34 34.83
C PHE A 352 -3.44 26.04 35.63
N LEU A 353 -3.31 24.91 34.95
CA LEU A 353 -3.40 23.56 35.49
C LEU A 353 -2.05 22.87 35.26
N HIS A 354 -1.23 22.73 36.31
CA HIS A 354 0.12 22.17 36.20
C HIS A 354 0.34 21.00 37.17
N ASN A 355 1.05 19.97 36.71
CA ASN A 355 1.45 18.82 37.55
C ASN A 355 0.24 18.23 38.30
N ILE A 356 -0.83 17.96 37.56
CA ILE A 356 -2.05 17.39 38.12
C ILE A 356 -1.94 15.87 38.10
N LYS A 357 -2.03 15.26 39.28
CA LYS A 357 -2.17 13.80 39.42
C LYS A 357 -3.62 13.46 39.69
N LEU A 358 -4.24 12.68 38.81
CA LEU A 358 -5.61 12.22 38.97
C LEU A 358 -5.63 10.84 39.60
N LEU A 359 -6.35 10.67 40.71
CA LEU A 359 -6.56 9.35 41.33
C LEU A 359 -7.44 8.47 40.46
N ASN A 360 -8.52 9.06 39.94
CA ASN A 360 -9.45 8.46 38.98
C ASN A 360 -9.74 9.47 37.87
N PHE A 361 -10.25 8.99 36.73
CA PHE A 361 -10.51 9.87 35.60
C PHE A 361 -11.91 10.48 35.67
N PHE A 362 -11.97 11.82 35.62
CA PHE A 362 -13.18 12.63 35.63
C PHE A 362 -12.95 13.91 34.81
N ASN A 363 -14.03 14.65 34.53
CA ASN A 363 -13.92 15.93 33.84
C ASN A 363 -13.27 17.00 34.74
N LEU A 364 -12.12 17.55 34.37
CA LEU A 364 -11.51 18.65 35.14
C LEU A 364 -12.41 19.88 35.13
N LEU A 365 -12.89 20.24 33.94
CA LEU A 365 -13.80 21.35 33.73
C LEU A 365 -15.07 20.83 33.04
N TYR A 366 -16.20 20.91 33.72
CA TYR A 366 -17.51 20.53 33.22
C TYR A 366 -18.38 21.78 33.07
N ILE A 367 -18.88 22.02 31.86
CA ILE A 367 -19.88 23.06 31.58
C ILE A 367 -21.07 22.38 30.91
N GLY A 368 -22.21 22.33 31.61
CA GLY A 368 -23.39 21.61 31.13
C GLY A 368 -24.67 22.41 31.20
N GLN A 369 -25.67 21.91 30.47
CA GLN A 369 -27.04 22.38 30.53
C GLN A 369 -27.99 21.23 30.82
N ILE A 370 -28.87 21.46 31.79
CA ILE A 370 -30.03 20.61 32.09
C ILE A 370 -31.30 21.29 31.57
N SER A 371 -31.35 22.62 31.57
CA SER A 371 -32.45 23.42 31.05
C SER A 371 -32.09 24.18 29.76
N GLN A 372 -33.08 24.39 28.88
CA GLN A 372 -32.90 25.09 27.60
C GLN A 372 -32.78 26.61 27.79
N ILE A 373 -31.66 27.05 28.36
CA ILE A 373 -31.33 28.47 28.51
C ILE A 373 -30.35 28.94 27.43
N ILE A 374 -30.30 30.25 27.19
CA ILE A 374 -29.28 30.87 26.35
C ILE A 374 -27.99 30.97 27.17
N ASN A 375 -26.93 30.33 26.70
CA ASN A 375 -25.61 30.37 27.32
C ASN A 375 -24.58 31.01 26.39
N ILE A 376 -23.87 32.02 26.91
CA ILE A 376 -22.71 32.65 26.28
C ILE A 376 -21.47 32.27 27.09
N VAL A 377 -20.64 31.41 26.52
CA VAL A 377 -19.40 30.92 27.16
C VAL A 377 -18.20 31.52 26.45
N ARG A 378 -17.35 32.21 27.22
CA ARG A 378 -16.09 32.78 26.75
C ARG A 378 -14.93 32.25 27.57
N ILE A 379 -13.99 31.61 26.89
CA ILE A 379 -12.80 31.02 27.47
C ILE A 379 -11.58 31.62 26.78
N PHE A 380 -10.72 32.27 27.55
CA PHE A 380 -9.48 32.88 27.10
C PHE A 380 -8.33 32.32 27.93
N VAL A 381 -7.26 31.84 27.29
CA VAL A 381 -6.04 31.39 27.97
C VAL A 381 -6.31 30.27 28.99
N ILE A 382 -6.27 29.03 28.52
CA ILE A 382 -6.19 27.84 29.39
C ILE A 382 -4.89 27.12 29.09
N PHE A 383 -4.11 26.87 30.14
CA PHE A 383 -2.86 26.14 30.04
C PHE A 383 -2.93 24.88 30.89
N ILE A 384 -2.85 23.72 30.24
CA ILE A 384 -2.81 22.39 30.87
C ILE A 384 -1.49 21.74 30.52
N GLN A 385 -0.65 21.49 31.52
CA GLN A 385 0.64 20.83 31.36
C GLN A 385 0.80 19.73 32.40
N THR A 386 1.40 18.60 31.96
CA THR A 386 1.80 17.48 32.83
C THR A 386 0.65 16.98 33.68
N LEU A 387 -0.27 16.27 33.02
CA LEU A 387 -1.37 15.57 33.67
C LEU A 387 -1.17 14.07 33.52
N ASP A 388 -1.09 13.41 34.67
CA ASP A 388 -0.84 11.96 34.77
C ASP A 388 -1.86 11.31 35.72
N ASN A 389 -2.12 10.02 35.50
CA ASN A 389 -2.88 9.22 36.44
C ASN A 389 -1.98 8.72 37.56
N TYR A 390 -2.42 8.84 38.82
CA TYR A 390 -1.71 8.27 39.96
C TYR A 390 -1.73 6.74 39.89
N GLN A 391 -0.56 6.11 39.97
CA GLN A 391 -0.43 4.64 40.07
C GLN A 391 -0.17 4.27 41.52
N ILE A 392 -0.96 3.35 42.06
CA ILE A 392 -0.78 2.87 43.44
C ILE A 392 0.43 1.95 43.48
N ASP A 393 1.54 2.43 44.06
CA ASP A 393 2.68 1.58 44.37
C ASP A 393 2.39 0.69 45.60
N ASN A 394 2.71 -0.60 45.51
CA ASN A 394 2.38 -1.61 46.53
C ASN A 394 3.13 -1.45 47.87
N GLN A 395 3.94 -0.40 48.09
CA GLN A 395 4.92 -0.34 49.17
C GLN A 395 4.52 0.45 50.44
N SER A 396 3.41 1.19 50.48
CA SER A 396 3.06 2.01 51.65
C SER A 396 2.04 1.31 52.57
N MET A 397 2.46 0.25 53.27
CA MET A 397 1.73 -0.27 54.43
C MET A 397 2.64 -0.06 55.65
N ILE A 398 2.39 1.01 56.41
CA ILE A 398 3.09 1.26 57.67
C ILE A 398 2.39 0.42 58.75
N GLU A 399 3.14 -0.47 59.40
CA GLU A 399 2.66 -1.27 60.53
C GLU A 399 2.24 -0.35 61.69
N GLN A 400 0.96 -0.44 62.09
CA GLN A 400 0.47 0.27 63.28
C GLN A 400 0.82 -0.56 64.54
N SER A 401 1.51 0.07 65.49
CA SER A 401 1.82 -0.51 66.79
C SER A 401 0.67 -0.30 67.78
N ASP A 402 0.29 -1.37 68.49
CA ASP A 402 -0.63 -1.33 69.64
C ASP A 402 -0.06 -0.43 70.75
N PHE A 403 -0.86 0.54 71.22
CA PHE A 403 -0.47 1.42 72.31
C PHE A 403 -1.34 1.19 73.55
N ALA A 404 -0.70 1.22 74.73
CA ALA A 404 -1.36 1.07 76.02
C ALA A 404 -1.17 2.34 76.85
N ILE A 405 -2.27 3.00 77.21
CA ILE A 405 -2.25 4.17 78.10
C ILE A 405 -2.39 3.66 79.53
N LYS A 406 -1.35 3.85 80.35
CA LYS A 406 -1.40 3.59 81.78
C LYS A 406 -1.79 4.87 82.51
N PHE A 407 -2.80 4.80 83.37
CA PHE A 407 -3.19 5.88 84.27
C PHE A 407 -2.56 5.61 85.64
N SER A 408 -1.63 6.45 86.09
CA SER A 408 -1.16 6.46 87.47
C SER A 408 -1.95 7.48 88.27
N ASN A 409 -2.56 7.06 89.39
CA ASN A 409 -3.06 8.01 90.37
C ASN A 409 -2.78 7.49 91.79
N GLN A 410 -2.25 8.36 92.65
CA GLN A 410 -1.84 8.03 94.03
C GLN A 410 -3.01 7.90 95.02
N LEU A 411 -4.24 8.28 94.64
CA LEU A 411 -5.40 8.31 95.55
C LEU A 411 -6.40 7.15 95.37
N CYS A 412 -6.22 6.28 94.37
CA CYS A 412 -7.01 5.06 94.21
C CYS A 412 -6.10 3.91 93.75
N TYR A 413 -5.84 2.94 94.64
CA TYR A 413 -5.20 1.67 94.30
C TYR A 413 -6.18 0.79 93.50
N GLN A 414 -6.30 1.05 92.20
CA GLN A 414 -6.74 0.06 91.24
C GLN A 414 -5.97 0.28 89.93
N GLU A 415 -4.96 -0.56 89.69
CA GLU A 415 -4.34 -0.71 88.37
C GLU A 415 -5.39 -1.27 87.40
N SER A 416 -6.24 -0.40 86.86
CA SER A 416 -6.96 -0.73 85.64
C SER A 416 -6.04 -0.36 84.48
N SER A 417 -5.28 -1.34 83.99
CA SER A 417 -4.82 -1.25 82.61
C SER A 417 -6.09 -1.20 81.75
N LEU A 418 -6.43 -0.02 81.24
CA LEU A 418 -7.29 0.06 80.06
C LEU A 418 -6.47 -0.56 78.92
N LYS A 419 -6.46 -1.90 78.85
CA LYS A 419 -6.45 -2.60 77.57
C LYS A 419 -7.75 -2.18 76.91
N ASN A 420 -7.78 -0.96 76.38
CA ASN A 420 -8.73 -0.67 75.35
C ASN A 420 -8.40 -1.69 74.27
N GLN A 421 -9.30 -2.66 74.09
CA GLN A 421 -9.87 -2.84 72.77
C GLN A 421 -10.25 -1.43 72.29
N ILE A 422 -9.24 -0.68 71.82
CA ILE A 422 -9.47 0.31 70.80
C ILE A 422 -10.08 -0.59 69.76
N TYR A 423 -11.41 -0.57 69.65
CA TYR A 423 -12.07 -1.07 68.46
C TYR A 423 -11.16 -0.59 67.36
N THR A 424 -10.53 -1.53 66.66
CA THR A 424 -9.85 -1.29 65.40
C THR A 424 -10.91 -0.55 64.60
N SER A 425 -10.94 0.77 64.72
CA SER A 425 -11.80 1.64 63.96
C SER A 425 -11.37 1.25 62.58
N ASN A 426 -12.24 0.56 61.84
CA ASN A 426 -11.94 0.02 60.53
C ASN A 426 -11.31 1.17 59.74
N THR A 427 -9.98 1.25 59.76
CA THR A 427 -9.23 2.32 59.15
C THR A 427 -9.43 2.06 57.69
N LEU A 428 -9.84 3.08 56.97
CA LEU A 428 -10.20 2.95 55.58
C LEU A 428 -9.00 2.34 54.83
N ASN A 429 -9.15 1.09 54.36
CA ASN A 429 -8.12 0.46 53.56
C ASN A 429 -8.08 1.23 52.23
N ILE A 430 -7.05 2.07 52.08
CA ILE A 430 -6.90 3.00 50.95
C ILE A 430 -7.00 2.24 49.62
N LYS A 431 -6.46 1.02 49.56
CA LYS A 431 -6.49 0.20 48.35
C LYS A 431 -7.91 -0.24 47.99
N SER A 432 -8.69 -0.71 48.96
CA SER A 432 -10.07 -1.13 48.71
C SER A 432 -10.97 0.06 48.37
N PHE A 433 -10.78 1.20 49.04
CA PHE A 433 -11.51 2.43 48.73
C PHE A 433 -11.23 2.94 47.31
N LEU A 434 -9.96 2.97 46.90
CA LEU A 434 -9.60 3.39 45.56
C LEU A 434 -10.12 2.41 44.50
N SER A 435 -10.09 1.10 44.76
CA SER A 435 -10.68 0.12 43.84
C SER A 435 -12.20 0.25 43.74
N ASP A 436 -12.89 0.50 44.85
CA ASP A 436 -14.34 0.67 44.86
C ASP A 436 -14.76 1.95 44.13
N LEU A 437 -14.04 3.05 44.30
CA LEU A 437 -14.24 4.27 43.52
C LEU A 437 -14.02 4.05 42.02
N GLN A 438 -12.98 3.30 41.65
CA GLN A 438 -12.70 2.97 40.24
C GLN A 438 -13.80 2.11 39.62
N ALA A 439 -14.37 1.17 40.39
CA ALA A 439 -15.42 0.30 39.91
C ALA A 439 -16.74 1.05 39.66
N VAL A 440 -17.03 2.10 40.43
CA VAL A 440 -18.24 2.93 40.26
C VAL A 440 -18.10 3.91 39.09
N LEU A 441 -16.90 4.45 38.85
CA LEU A 441 -16.63 5.50 37.86
C LEU A 441 -16.41 4.98 36.42
N LEU A 442 -17.26 4.05 35.94
CA LEU A 442 -17.23 3.59 34.54
C LEU A 442 -17.64 4.68 33.51
N GLU A 443 -17.68 5.95 33.91
CA GLU A 443 -18.04 7.05 33.05
C GLU A 443 -16.92 7.45 32.09
N VAL A 444 -17.35 7.89 30.91
CA VAL A 444 -16.46 8.31 29.87
C VAL A 444 -15.94 9.73 30.14
N GLY A 445 -14.78 9.86 30.76
CA GLY A 445 -14.20 11.16 31.04
C GLY A 445 -13.58 11.85 29.80
N SER A 446 -13.48 13.17 29.91
CA SER A 446 -12.66 14.08 29.11
C SER A 446 -11.94 15.06 30.06
N LEU A 447 -10.99 15.90 29.61
CA LEU A 447 -10.49 16.98 30.49
C LEU A 447 -11.48 18.14 30.55
N PHE A 448 -12.02 18.51 29.39
CA PHE A 448 -13.02 19.56 29.25
C PHE A 448 -14.27 19.00 28.61
N TYR A 449 -15.37 19.02 29.35
CA TYR A 449 -16.67 18.56 28.89
C TYR A 449 -17.61 19.75 28.73
N TYR A 450 -18.16 19.92 27.52
CA TYR A 450 -19.17 20.93 27.23
C TYR A 450 -20.43 20.29 26.66
N ASN A 451 -21.56 20.48 27.33
CA ASN A 451 -22.88 20.04 26.88
C ASN A 451 -23.78 21.24 26.56
N SER A 452 -24.40 21.22 25.39
CA SER A 452 -25.31 22.24 24.89
C SER A 452 -26.61 21.64 24.35
N ILE A 453 -27.74 22.18 24.84
CA ILE A 453 -29.09 21.73 24.43
C ILE A 453 -29.97 22.80 23.78
N SER A 454 -29.40 23.97 23.49
CA SER A 454 -30.14 25.15 23.00
C SER A 454 -29.52 25.74 21.73
N HIS A 455 -30.33 25.94 20.69
CA HIS A 455 -29.96 26.53 19.39
C HIS A 455 -29.43 27.97 19.45
N LYS A 456 -29.46 28.63 20.62
CA LYS A 456 -28.98 30.01 20.80
C LYS A 456 -27.61 30.10 21.47
N ASN A 457 -27.02 28.96 21.84
CA ASN A 457 -25.78 28.94 22.58
C ASN A 457 -24.58 29.34 21.73
N VAL A 458 -23.72 30.16 22.32
CA VAL A 458 -22.48 30.63 21.69
C VAL A 458 -21.30 30.29 22.60
N LEU A 459 -20.33 29.58 22.05
CA LEU A 459 -19.08 29.26 22.72
C LEU A 459 -17.90 29.85 21.94
N SER A 460 -17.08 30.65 22.61
CA SER A 460 -15.82 31.15 22.07
C SER A 460 -14.65 30.72 22.95
N ILE A 461 -13.72 29.98 22.35
CA ILE A 461 -12.49 29.49 22.98
C ILE A 461 -11.30 30.09 22.23
N SER A 462 -10.35 30.64 22.97
CA SER A 462 -9.10 31.14 22.40
C SER A 462 -7.90 30.83 23.30
N GLN A 463 -6.75 30.56 22.68
CA GLN A 463 -5.46 30.37 23.36
C GLN A 463 -5.49 29.21 24.38
N ILE A 464 -5.84 28.01 23.91
CA ILE A 464 -5.73 26.79 24.73
C ILE A 464 -4.42 26.08 24.42
N GLN A 465 -3.67 25.71 25.45
CA GLN A 465 -2.49 24.86 25.35
C GLN A 465 -2.69 23.60 26.18
N ILE A 466 -2.57 22.43 25.54
CA ILE A 466 -2.61 21.12 26.21
C ILE A 466 -1.35 20.35 25.83
N ILE A 467 -0.45 20.18 26.80
CA ILE A 467 0.92 19.74 26.58
C ILE A 467 1.24 18.56 27.50
N ASN A 468 1.77 17.47 26.92
CA ASN A 468 2.25 16.30 27.65
C ASN A 468 1.22 15.71 28.62
N VAL A 469 0.00 15.47 28.13
CA VAL A 469 -1.04 14.76 28.89
C VAL A 469 -0.97 13.26 28.59
N GLU A 470 -0.85 12.42 29.62
CA GLU A 470 -0.97 10.96 29.51
C GLU A 470 -2.33 10.49 30.04
N CYS A 471 -3.31 10.38 29.16
CA CYS A 471 -4.68 10.03 29.54
C CYS A 471 -5.08 8.62 29.11
N LYS A 472 -4.88 7.65 30.03
CA LYS A 472 -5.25 6.24 29.82
C LYS A 472 -6.74 5.94 29.95
N GLN A 473 -7.57 6.89 30.36
CA GLN A 473 -9.01 6.66 30.59
C GLN A 473 -9.93 7.68 29.87
N CYS A 474 -9.36 8.59 29.06
CA CYS A 474 -10.12 9.53 28.23
C CYS A 474 -10.76 8.81 27.04
N LEU A 475 -11.96 8.20 27.21
CA LEU A 475 -12.63 7.60 26.04
C LEU A 475 -13.33 8.67 25.16
N ASN A 476 -13.57 9.88 25.68
CA ASN A 476 -14.20 10.99 24.95
C ASN A 476 -13.18 12.04 24.45
N GLY A 477 -11.89 11.71 24.43
CA GLY A 477 -10.82 12.65 24.08
C GLY A 477 -10.54 13.70 25.15
N LEU A 478 -9.65 14.64 24.86
CA LEU A 478 -9.26 15.68 25.84
C LEU A 478 -10.35 16.74 25.99
N ILE A 479 -10.93 17.19 24.89
CA ILE A 479 -12.04 18.13 24.87
C ILE A 479 -13.23 17.47 24.18
N TYR A 480 -14.33 17.33 24.92
CA TYR A 480 -15.56 16.71 24.44
C TYR A 480 -16.70 17.73 24.36
N PHE A 481 -17.30 17.82 23.17
CA PHE A 481 -18.49 18.60 22.90
C PHE A 481 -19.68 17.67 22.65
N ASP A 482 -20.60 17.64 23.61
CA ASP A 482 -21.89 16.95 23.50
C ASP A 482 -22.96 17.96 23.07
N LEU A 483 -23.36 17.92 21.80
CA LEU A 483 -24.18 18.96 21.20
C LEU A 483 -25.50 18.35 20.76
N THR A 484 -26.58 18.63 21.47
CA THR A 484 -27.92 18.33 20.94
C THR A 484 -28.39 19.47 20.04
N ASP A 485 -28.10 20.73 20.43
CA ASP A 485 -28.34 21.94 19.63
C ASP A 485 -27.41 23.09 20.06
N PHE A 486 -27.03 23.99 19.15
CA PHE A 486 -26.18 25.17 19.40
C PHE A 486 -26.21 26.17 18.23
N LEU A 487 -25.89 27.45 18.46
CA LEU A 487 -25.80 28.42 17.35
C LEU A 487 -24.45 28.33 16.65
N ARG A 488 -23.37 28.52 17.41
CA ARG A 488 -22.01 28.61 16.88
C ARG A 488 -20.96 28.30 17.95
N ILE A 489 -19.95 27.53 17.55
CA ILE A 489 -18.75 27.30 18.34
C ILE A 489 -17.55 27.86 17.57
N PHE A 490 -16.79 28.75 18.21
CA PHE A 490 -15.60 29.38 17.65
C PHE A 490 -14.38 29.02 18.49
N ILE A 491 -13.40 28.38 17.87
CA ILE A 491 -12.15 27.93 18.50
C ILE A 491 -10.98 28.55 17.73
N GLN A 492 -10.07 29.22 18.43
CA GLN A 492 -8.90 29.85 17.83
C GLN A 492 -7.64 29.60 18.66
N GLU A 493 -6.48 29.47 18.00
CA GLU A 493 -5.16 29.40 18.65
C GLU A 493 -5.08 28.26 19.69
N VAL A 494 -5.44 27.05 19.26
CA VAL A 494 -5.28 25.85 20.11
C VAL A 494 -3.97 25.16 19.79
N PHE A 495 -3.19 24.83 20.81
CA PHE A 495 -1.94 24.10 20.71
C PHE A 495 -2.04 22.79 21.50
N CYS A 496 -2.18 21.67 20.79
CA CYS A 496 -2.21 20.34 21.39
C CYS A 496 -0.96 19.56 21.01
N TYR A 497 -0.06 19.39 21.98
CA TYR A 497 1.29 18.87 21.76
C TYR A 497 1.61 17.64 22.61
N SER A 498 2.05 16.56 21.94
CA SER A 498 2.60 15.36 22.57
C SER A 498 1.68 14.71 23.61
N ASN A 499 0.39 14.64 23.32
CA ASN A 499 -0.59 13.98 24.21
C ASN A 499 -0.79 12.51 23.84
N ASN A 500 -0.94 11.64 24.84
CA ASN A 500 -1.20 10.22 24.67
C ASN A 500 -2.62 9.88 25.17
N ILE A 501 -3.52 9.56 24.25
CA ILE A 501 -4.96 9.36 24.48
C ILE A 501 -5.34 7.95 24.02
N ILE A 502 -6.27 7.26 24.67
CA ILE A 502 -6.63 5.88 24.23
C ILE A 502 -7.48 5.88 22.96
N THR A 503 -8.60 6.61 22.93
CA THR A 503 -9.62 6.43 21.88
C THR A 503 -9.55 7.52 20.82
N SER A 504 -10.06 8.70 21.11
CA SER A 504 -10.32 9.74 20.12
C SER A 504 -9.67 11.03 20.55
N GLY A 505 -9.29 11.85 19.58
CA GLY A 505 -8.25 12.85 19.71
C GLY A 505 -8.41 14.00 20.71
N CYS A 506 -7.69 15.08 20.42
CA CYS A 506 -7.70 16.28 21.24
C CYS A 506 -9.11 16.89 21.31
N PHE A 507 -9.84 16.89 20.20
CA PHE A 507 -11.24 17.30 20.13
C PHE A 507 -12.13 16.15 19.67
N VAL A 508 -13.24 15.96 20.39
CA VAL A 508 -14.33 15.08 20.02
C VAL A 508 -15.62 15.88 20.01
N VAL A 509 -16.29 15.93 18.87
CA VAL A 509 -17.50 16.75 18.67
C VAL A 509 -18.62 15.88 18.17
N LYS A 510 -19.65 15.65 18.98
CA LYS A 510 -20.80 14.83 18.60
C LYS A 510 -22.06 15.68 18.56
N SER A 511 -22.72 15.69 17.40
CA SER A 511 -24.04 16.28 17.23
C SER A 511 -25.11 15.20 17.09
N GLN A 512 -26.18 15.29 17.88
CA GLN A 512 -27.32 14.35 17.78
C GLN A 512 -28.24 14.68 16.59
N ILE A 513 -28.33 15.96 16.21
CA ILE A 513 -29.18 16.43 15.12
C ILE A 513 -28.29 16.90 13.94
N ASN A 514 -28.67 16.55 12.72
CA ASN A 514 -28.04 17.08 11.50
C ASN A 514 -28.47 18.55 11.28
N GLN A 515 -27.87 19.49 12.00
CA GLN A 515 -28.21 20.92 11.92
C GLN A 515 -27.17 21.74 11.14
N ASN A 516 -27.56 22.95 10.72
CA ASN A 516 -26.70 23.97 10.09
C ASN A 516 -25.65 24.58 11.03
N ASN A 517 -25.51 24.04 12.24
CA ASN A 517 -24.69 24.62 13.30
C ASN A 517 -23.22 24.55 12.93
N LEU A 518 -22.52 25.64 13.20
CA LEU A 518 -21.18 25.88 12.66
C LEU A 518 -20.11 25.78 13.75
N LEU A 519 -19.22 24.80 13.61
CA LEU A 519 -17.95 24.76 14.32
C LEU A 519 -16.86 25.39 13.45
N THR A 520 -16.22 26.44 13.95
CA THR A 520 -15.07 27.07 13.28
C THR A 520 -13.82 26.90 14.13
N ILE A 521 -12.76 26.34 13.54
CA ILE A 521 -11.44 26.19 14.15
C ILE A 521 -10.43 27.01 13.33
N LYS A 522 -9.66 27.89 13.97
CA LYS A 522 -8.69 28.77 13.30
C LYS A 522 -7.33 28.75 13.96
N GLN A 523 -6.26 28.78 13.15
CA GLN A 523 -4.89 28.99 13.64
C GLN A 523 -4.49 28.00 14.75
N SER A 524 -4.94 26.75 14.65
CA SER A 524 -4.69 25.72 15.65
C SER A 524 -3.67 24.70 15.15
N GLU A 525 -2.86 24.18 16.07
CA GLU A 525 -1.81 23.21 15.80
C GLU A 525 -2.00 21.94 16.66
N PHE A 526 -1.96 20.78 16.01
CA PHE A 526 -2.08 19.47 16.61
C PHE A 526 -0.87 18.64 16.21
N ILE A 527 0.05 18.45 17.17
CA ILE A 527 1.39 17.94 16.92
C ILE A 527 1.72 16.77 17.85
N LEU A 528 2.26 15.67 17.30
CA LEU A 528 2.80 14.53 18.06
C LEU A 528 1.78 13.83 19.00
N ASN A 529 0.48 13.94 18.72
CA ASN A 529 -0.54 13.28 19.55
C ASN A 529 -0.70 11.81 19.16
N LYS A 530 -1.04 10.95 20.12
CA LYS A 530 -1.30 9.51 19.92
C LYS A 530 -2.70 9.10 20.37
N GLY A 531 -3.35 8.20 19.63
CA GLY A 531 -4.62 7.58 20.02
C GLY A 531 -5.17 6.56 19.03
N LYS A 532 -6.47 6.25 19.07
CA LYS A 532 -7.08 5.22 18.22
C LYS A 532 -7.66 5.76 16.91
N SER A 533 -8.45 6.83 16.95
CA SER A 533 -9.04 7.43 15.73
C SER A 533 -9.16 8.95 15.81
N GLY A 534 -8.82 9.66 14.73
CA GLY A 534 -8.97 11.12 14.66
C GLY A 534 -8.25 11.83 15.79
N VAL A 535 -6.95 11.60 15.93
CA VAL A 535 -6.15 11.93 17.12
C VAL A 535 -6.02 13.44 17.38
N ALA A 536 -6.22 14.25 16.35
CA ALA A 536 -6.44 15.69 16.53
C ALA A 536 -7.93 16.00 16.69
N ILE A 537 -8.74 15.62 15.70
CA ILE A 537 -10.16 15.96 15.66
C ILE A 537 -10.98 14.74 15.24
N ASN A 538 -11.98 14.40 16.04
CA ASN A 538 -13.04 13.45 15.70
C ASN A 538 -14.38 14.19 15.75
N ALA A 539 -15.12 14.23 14.65
CA ALA A 539 -16.39 14.96 14.62
C ALA A 539 -17.50 14.25 13.84
N GLN A 540 -18.74 14.41 14.32
CA GLN A 540 -19.91 13.70 13.82
C GLN A 540 -21.12 14.61 13.65
N ASN A 541 -21.76 14.56 12.47
CA ASN A 541 -23.06 15.20 12.16
C ASN A 541 -23.14 16.75 12.30
N LEU A 542 -22.06 17.50 12.02
CA LEU A 542 -22.09 18.98 12.07
C LEU A 542 -21.23 19.64 10.99
N ARG A 543 -21.46 20.94 10.75
CA ARG A 543 -20.68 21.73 9.78
C ARG A 543 -19.38 22.24 10.38
N ILE A 544 -18.25 21.89 9.77
CA ILE A 544 -16.91 22.23 10.29
C ILE A 544 -16.13 23.08 9.31
N ILE A 545 -15.59 24.21 9.77
CA ILE A 545 -14.65 25.03 9.01
C ILE A 545 -13.31 25.06 9.75
N MET A 546 -12.26 24.58 9.09
CA MET A 546 -10.88 24.66 9.54
C MET A 546 -10.12 25.66 8.67
N ASN A 547 -9.49 26.66 9.31
CA ASN A 547 -8.77 27.71 8.59
C ASN A 547 -7.39 27.95 9.20
N LYS A 548 -6.33 27.84 8.38
CA LYS A 548 -4.93 28.00 8.83
C LYS A 548 -4.55 27.03 9.96
N CYS A 549 -5.02 25.78 9.92
CA CYS A 549 -4.70 24.75 10.91
C CYS A 549 -3.52 23.88 10.47
N ARG A 550 -2.79 23.29 11.42
CA ARG A 550 -1.68 22.36 11.18
C ARG A 550 -1.88 21.06 11.95
N PHE A 551 -1.78 19.94 11.25
CA PHE A 551 -1.87 18.59 11.77
C PHE A 551 -0.60 17.82 11.39
N PHE A 552 0.29 17.59 12.35
CA PHE A 552 1.63 17.11 12.08
C PHE A 552 2.07 16.00 13.03
N ASN A 553 2.66 14.92 12.49
CA ASN A 553 3.21 13.81 13.27
C ASN A 553 2.22 13.16 14.27
N ASN A 554 0.91 13.19 14.01
CA ASN A 554 -0.06 12.49 14.86
C ASN A 554 -0.14 11.01 14.49
N SER A 555 -0.41 10.14 15.46
CA SER A 555 -0.43 8.67 15.26
C SER A 555 -1.70 8.04 15.82
N ALA A 556 -2.58 7.57 14.93
CA ALA A 556 -3.76 6.76 15.24
C ALA A 556 -3.44 5.26 15.15
N SER A 557 -4.10 4.41 15.95
CA SER A 557 -4.02 2.95 15.79
C SER A 557 -4.98 2.40 14.73
N ASP A 558 -6.09 3.09 14.46
CA ASP A 558 -7.18 2.60 13.62
C ASP A 558 -7.41 3.53 12.42
N PHE A 559 -8.08 4.68 12.60
CA PHE A 559 -8.59 5.48 11.48
C PHE A 559 -8.22 6.96 11.58
N GLY A 560 -7.76 7.56 10.48
CA GLY A 560 -7.62 9.02 10.38
C GLY A 560 -6.56 9.57 11.33
N GLY A 561 -5.28 9.45 10.95
CA GLY A 561 -4.14 9.75 11.84
C GLY A 561 -4.20 11.14 12.47
N ALA A 562 -4.75 12.12 11.74
CA ALA A 562 -5.10 13.42 12.28
C ALA A 562 -6.61 13.59 12.50
N ILE A 563 -7.41 13.38 11.46
CA ILE A 563 -8.81 13.80 11.43
C ILE A 563 -9.73 12.63 11.06
N TYR A 564 -10.80 12.47 11.81
CA TYR A 564 -11.88 11.54 11.54
C TYR A 564 -13.22 12.27 11.48
N LEU A 565 -13.91 12.24 10.33
CA LEU A 565 -15.22 12.88 10.15
C LEU A 565 -16.28 11.84 9.81
N LEU A 566 -17.33 11.78 10.63
CA LEU A 566 -18.51 10.97 10.39
C LEU A 566 -19.67 11.87 9.93
N GLN A 567 -19.74 12.13 8.63
CA GLN A 567 -20.69 13.07 8.04
C GLN A 567 -21.48 12.43 6.90
N LYS A 568 -22.79 12.68 6.89
CA LYS A 568 -23.67 12.20 5.81
C LYS A 568 -23.59 13.04 4.52
N ASN A 569 -22.99 14.24 4.55
CA ASN A 569 -22.90 15.21 3.43
C ASN A 569 -21.58 16.01 3.45
N GLU A 570 -21.29 16.78 2.39
CA GLU A 570 -20.07 17.63 2.22
C GLU A 570 -20.07 18.93 3.06
N TYR A 571 -20.50 18.89 4.32
CA TYR A 571 -20.56 20.07 5.18
C TYR A 571 -19.25 20.32 5.95
N PHE A 572 -18.11 20.20 5.29
CA PHE A 572 -16.83 20.60 5.86
C PHE A 572 -16.05 21.49 4.89
N LEU A 573 -15.17 22.35 5.40
CA LEU A 573 -14.30 23.21 4.61
C LEU A 573 -12.92 23.27 5.28
N PHE A 574 -11.90 22.88 4.54
CA PHE A 574 -10.49 23.08 4.86
C PHE A 574 -9.98 24.25 4.03
N ASN A 575 -9.48 25.30 4.69
CA ASN A 575 -8.86 26.45 4.04
C ASN A 575 -7.46 26.67 4.60
N GLN A 576 -6.45 26.77 3.73
CA GLN A 576 -5.06 26.99 4.15
C GLN A 576 -4.58 26.01 5.24
N THR A 577 -5.03 24.76 5.19
CA THR A 577 -4.78 23.77 6.24
C THR A 577 -3.73 22.76 5.79
N LEU A 578 -2.81 22.40 6.69
CA LEU A 578 -1.72 21.45 6.44
C LEU A 578 -1.97 20.16 7.22
N ILE A 579 -2.04 19.02 6.54
CA ILE A 579 -2.16 17.68 7.13
C ILE A 579 -1.01 16.83 6.59
N SER A 580 0.04 16.63 7.39
CA SER A 580 1.25 15.92 6.93
C SER A 580 1.94 15.08 8.02
N ASN A 581 2.68 14.05 7.57
CA ASN A 581 3.41 13.11 8.42
C ASN A 581 2.57 12.42 9.51
N ASN A 582 1.26 12.30 9.32
CA ASN A 582 0.40 11.58 10.25
C ASN A 582 0.37 10.08 9.91
N LYS A 583 0.18 9.24 10.92
CA LYS A 583 0.16 7.77 10.81
C LYS A 583 -1.18 7.21 11.27
N ALA A 584 -1.71 6.21 10.58
CA ALA A 584 -2.86 5.41 11.01
C ALA A 584 -2.77 3.97 10.48
N LYS A 585 -3.69 3.08 10.89
CA LYS A 585 -3.89 1.81 10.20
C LYS A 585 -4.58 2.02 8.85
N GLU A 586 -5.61 2.87 8.81
CA GLU A 586 -6.29 3.30 7.59
C GLU A 586 -6.40 4.84 7.57
N ALA A 587 -6.19 5.46 6.41
CA ALA A 587 -6.22 6.92 6.26
C ALA A 587 -5.20 7.63 7.16
N GLY A 588 -3.92 7.59 6.78
CA GLY A 588 -2.85 8.18 7.59
C GLY A 588 -3.10 9.65 7.95
N GLY A 589 -3.77 10.43 7.08
CA GLY A 589 -4.15 11.82 7.35
C GLY A 589 -5.61 12.00 7.77
N LEU A 590 -6.53 11.86 6.79
CA LEU A 590 -7.95 12.20 6.92
C LEU A 590 -8.85 11.00 6.57
N TYR A 591 -9.72 10.62 7.48
CA TYR A 591 -10.75 9.61 7.26
C TYR A 591 -12.14 10.25 7.16
N LEU A 592 -12.83 10.03 6.04
CA LEU A 592 -14.24 10.43 5.85
C LEU A 592 -15.14 9.20 5.83
N TYR A 593 -16.05 9.11 6.78
CA TYR A 593 -17.07 8.06 6.83
C TYR A 593 -18.38 8.55 6.18
N GLY A 594 -18.93 7.76 5.25
CA GLY A 594 -20.18 8.06 4.54
C GLY A 594 -19.95 8.71 3.17
N ASN A 595 -20.94 9.47 2.68
CA ASN A 595 -20.98 10.00 1.30
C ASN A 595 -20.19 11.29 1.06
N SER A 596 -19.24 11.61 1.93
CA SER A 596 -18.46 12.83 1.85
C SER A 596 -17.25 12.65 0.90
N SER A 597 -17.01 13.63 0.03
CA SER A 597 -15.87 13.64 -0.90
C SER A 597 -15.05 14.92 -0.76
N LEU A 598 -13.74 14.85 -1.04
CA LEU A 598 -12.91 16.05 -1.17
C LEU A 598 -13.01 16.61 -2.58
N ASN A 599 -13.23 17.91 -2.71
CA ASN A 599 -13.30 18.61 -3.98
C ASN A 599 -12.67 20.01 -3.86
N GLN A 600 -12.55 20.72 -4.99
CA GLN A 600 -11.95 22.06 -5.01
C GLN A 600 -12.74 23.11 -4.18
N SER A 601 -14.00 22.86 -3.87
CA SER A 601 -14.84 23.78 -3.09
C SER A 601 -14.67 23.62 -1.57
N ASN A 602 -14.33 22.42 -1.10
CA ASN A 602 -14.16 22.12 0.32
C ASN A 602 -12.71 21.95 0.77
N PHE A 603 -11.74 21.91 -0.15
CA PHE A 603 -10.31 21.80 0.16
C PHE A 603 -9.50 22.90 -0.55
N ILE A 604 -9.60 24.13 -0.04
CA ILE A 604 -9.05 25.34 -0.67
C ILE A 604 -7.65 25.62 -0.14
N ASN A 605 -6.66 25.75 -1.03
CA ASN A 605 -5.27 26.09 -0.69
C ASN A 605 -4.69 25.25 0.48
N SER A 606 -5.16 24.00 0.61
CA SER A 606 -4.81 23.10 1.69
C SER A 606 -3.90 21.99 1.15
N LEU A 607 -3.07 21.40 2.01
CA LEU A 607 -2.11 20.37 1.64
C LEU A 607 -2.35 19.11 2.47
N LEU A 608 -2.50 17.97 1.79
CA LEU A 608 -2.58 16.64 2.38
C LEU A 608 -1.49 15.77 1.73
N SER A 609 -0.39 15.52 2.45
CA SER A 609 0.77 14.84 1.88
C SER A 609 1.63 14.18 2.94
N LEU A 610 2.43 13.18 2.56
CA LEU A 610 3.40 12.50 3.42
C LEU A 610 2.78 11.79 4.64
N ASN A 611 1.48 11.50 4.60
CA ASN A 611 0.84 10.68 5.62
C ASN A 611 1.08 9.19 5.30
N LYS A 612 1.01 8.32 6.31
CA LYS A 612 1.28 6.88 6.17
C LYS A 612 0.17 6.05 6.79
N ALA A 613 -0.38 5.11 6.01
CA ALA A 613 -1.28 4.09 6.51
C ALA A 613 -0.56 2.73 6.58
N ASP A 614 -0.85 1.92 7.60
CA ASP A 614 -0.30 0.57 7.70
C ASP A 614 -0.98 -0.42 6.74
N LEU A 615 -2.26 -0.20 6.40
CA LEU A 615 -3.01 -1.04 5.44
C LEU A 615 -3.19 -0.35 4.08
N TYR A 616 -3.99 0.72 4.00
CA TYR A 616 -4.32 1.39 2.74
C TYR A 616 -4.72 2.85 2.96
N SER A 617 -4.68 3.63 1.87
CA SER A 617 -4.97 5.07 1.83
C SER A 617 -4.05 5.88 2.74
N ASN A 618 -2.83 6.13 2.27
CA ASN A 618 -1.82 6.87 3.03
C ASN A 618 -2.33 8.24 3.47
N ASN A 619 -3.00 8.96 2.57
CA ASN A 619 -3.47 10.31 2.84
C ASN A 619 -4.94 10.37 3.22
N PHE A 620 -5.79 9.69 2.44
CA PHE A 620 -7.22 9.99 2.43
C PHE A 620 -8.09 8.75 2.18
N GLN A 621 -8.99 8.45 3.10
CA GLN A 621 -10.02 7.42 2.89
C GLN A 621 -11.39 8.07 2.70
N ALA A 622 -12.06 7.76 1.58
CA ALA A 622 -13.44 8.15 1.26
C ALA A 622 -14.06 7.19 0.23
N ILE A 623 -15.29 7.49 -0.21
CA ILE A 623 -15.96 6.76 -1.30
C ILE A 623 -15.13 6.85 -2.59
N PRO A 624 -15.07 5.76 -3.38
CA PRO A 624 -14.37 5.75 -4.66
C PRO A 624 -14.92 6.80 -5.64
N VAL A 625 -14.00 7.51 -6.31
CA VAL A 625 -14.31 8.56 -7.29
C VAL A 625 -13.99 8.08 -8.71
N SER A 626 -13.11 7.08 -8.88
CA SER A 626 -12.79 6.56 -10.20
C SER A 626 -12.46 5.06 -10.20
N LEU A 627 -12.54 4.45 -11.38
CA LEU A 627 -12.18 3.06 -11.64
C LEU A 627 -10.82 3.02 -12.35
N GLU A 628 -9.97 2.06 -12.01
CA GLU A 628 -8.67 1.87 -12.64
C GLU A 628 -8.52 0.42 -13.14
N LEU A 629 -8.18 0.26 -14.41
CA LEU A 629 -7.98 -1.03 -15.05
C LEU A 629 -6.53 -1.49 -14.89
N SER A 630 -6.34 -2.73 -14.45
CA SER A 630 -5.04 -3.40 -14.38
C SER A 630 -5.01 -4.61 -15.32
N ILE A 631 -3.95 -4.68 -16.13
CA ILE A 631 -3.68 -5.79 -17.05
C ILE A 631 -2.30 -6.34 -16.72
N ASN A 632 -2.20 -7.63 -16.37
CA ASN A 632 -0.94 -8.29 -16.00
C ASN A 632 -0.15 -7.52 -14.92
N GLN A 633 -0.83 -7.07 -13.85
CA GLN A 633 -0.27 -6.24 -12.76
C GLN A 633 0.19 -4.83 -13.17
N ILE A 634 -0.07 -4.39 -14.40
CA ILE A 634 0.25 -3.05 -14.89
C ILE A 634 -1.01 -2.19 -14.93
N GLN A 635 -0.96 -1.02 -14.29
CA GLN A 635 -2.04 -0.03 -14.34
C GLN A 635 -2.11 0.63 -15.73
N MET A 636 -3.31 0.68 -16.28
CA MET A 636 -3.52 1.15 -17.65
C MET A 636 -3.91 2.62 -17.69
N TYR A 637 -3.14 3.39 -18.45
CA TYR A 637 -3.42 4.80 -18.65
C TYR A 637 -4.83 5.03 -19.24
N SER A 638 -5.58 5.97 -18.63
CA SER A 638 -6.94 6.33 -19.04
C SER A 638 -7.09 7.84 -19.22
N ILE A 639 -7.95 8.24 -20.15
CA ILE A 639 -8.34 9.64 -20.40
C ILE A 639 -9.67 9.86 -19.69
N GLN A 640 -9.77 10.95 -18.93
CA GLN A 640 -10.99 11.32 -18.21
C GLN A 640 -11.85 12.24 -19.09
N ASN A 641 -13.00 11.75 -19.54
CA ASN A 641 -13.92 12.52 -20.39
C ASN A 641 -14.91 13.36 -19.56
N ASN A 642 -15.35 12.82 -18.41
CA ASN A 642 -16.19 13.46 -17.40
C ASN A 642 -15.69 13.08 -15.99
N ALA A 643 -16.19 13.74 -14.93
CA ALA A 643 -15.74 13.49 -13.55
C ALA A 643 -15.79 12.00 -13.12
N SER A 644 -16.73 11.20 -13.65
CA SER A 644 -16.93 9.79 -13.30
C SER A 644 -16.61 8.77 -14.42
N GLU A 645 -16.23 9.22 -15.62
CA GLU A 645 -16.01 8.35 -16.78
C GLU A 645 -14.53 8.36 -17.22
N LYS A 646 -13.91 7.19 -17.16
CA LYS A 646 -12.54 6.96 -17.67
C LYS A 646 -12.58 6.10 -18.93
N GLN A 647 -11.82 6.49 -19.95
CA GLN A 647 -11.66 5.74 -21.18
C GLN A 647 -10.23 5.20 -21.30
N LEU A 648 -10.07 3.91 -21.60
CA LEU A 648 -8.76 3.28 -21.80
C LEU A 648 -8.01 3.91 -22.98
N ALA A 649 -6.78 4.35 -22.73
CA ALA A 649 -5.89 4.89 -23.75
C ALA A 649 -4.64 4.00 -23.89
N LEU A 650 -4.71 3.05 -24.81
CA LEU A 650 -3.61 2.13 -25.10
C LEU A 650 -2.55 2.77 -25.99
N LYS A 651 -1.28 2.70 -25.56
CA LYS A 651 -0.16 2.84 -26.48
C LYS A 651 -0.06 1.57 -27.35
N PRO A 652 0.38 1.69 -28.61
CA PRO A 652 0.49 0.54 -29.48
C PRO A 652 1.45 -0.51 -28.88
N TYR A 653 1.00 -1.76 -28.76
CA TYR A 653 1.78 -2.84 -28.16
C TYR A 653 2.04 -3.97 -29.16
N LYS A 654 3.16 -4.66 -28.99
CA LYS A 654 3.54 -5.81 -29.82
C LYS A 654 2.87 -7.07 -29.28
N MET A 655 2.27 -7.86 -30.15
CA MET A 655 1.72 -9.17 -29.79
C MET A 655 1.83 -10.14 -30.96
N ILE A 656 1.69 -11.44 -30.68
CA ILE A 656 1.71 -12.48 -31.70
C ILE A 656 0.27 -12.77 -32.13
N GLU A 657 -0.01 -12.66 -33.42
CA GLU A 657 -1.25 -13.13 -34.04
C GLU A 657 -0.89 -13.96 -35.27
N GLN A 658 -1.36 -15.20 -35.33
CA GLN A 658 -1.04 -16.14 -36.43
C GLN A 658 0.46 -16.22 -36.76
N GLY A 659 1.30 -16.32 -35.72
CA GLY A 659 2.76 -16.45 -35.86
C GLY A 659 3.51 -15.16 -36.22
N GLN A 660 2.81 -14.06 -36.48
CA GLN A 660 3.42 -12.77 -36.82
C GLN A 660 3.36 -11.79 -35.64
N ILE A 661 4.43 -11.02 -35.45
CA ILE A 661 4.46 -9.92 -34.48
C ILE A 661 3.70 -8.74 -35.08
N ILE A 662 2.51 -8.45 -34.55
CA ILE A 662 1.69 -7.31 -34.93
C ILE A 662 1.75 -6.20 -33.87
N LEU A 663 1.52 -4.96 -34.31
CA LEU A 663 1.45 -3.80 -33.44
C LEU A 663 -0.02 -3.38 -33.27
N ALA A 664 -0.64 -3.81 -32.18
CA ALA A 664 -2.05 -3.59 -31.88
C ALA A 664 -2.28 -2.22 -31.23
N LYS A 665 -3.28 -1.48 -31.70
CA LYS A 665 -3.70 -0.16 -31.14
C LYS A 665 -4.92 -0.26 -30.23
N GLN A 666 -5.63 -1.38 -30.27
CA GLN A 666 -6.85 -1.65 -29.51
C GLN A 666 -6.68 -2.97 -28.74
N LEU A 667 -7.39 -3.13 -27.63
CA LEU A 667 -7.29 -4.33 -26.81
C LEU A 667 -7.86 -5.52 -27.57
N LYS A 668 -7.04 -6.55 -27.83
CA LYS A 668 -7.53 -7.79 -28.44
C LYS A 668 -8.01 -8.78 -27.39
N LEU A 669 -9.22 -9.34 -27.55
CA LEU A 669 -9.83 -10.32 -26.64
C LEU A 669 -10.21 -11.63 -27.36
N PRO A 670 -10.16 -12.79 -26.67
CA PRO A 670 -10.64 -14.06 -27.20
C PRO A 670 -12.17 -14.14 -27.23
N ARG A 671 -12.72 -14.99 -28.10
CA ARG A 671 -14.17 -15.19 -28.26
C ARG A 671 -14.62 -16.49 -27.58
N LYS A 672 -15.76 -16.45 -26.86
CA LYS A 672 -16.40 -17.60 -26.17
C LYS A 672 -15.47 -18.40 -25.23
N GLN A 673 -14.30 -17.85 -24.91
CA GLN A 673 -13.34 -18.43 -23.97
C GLN A 673 -13.10 -17.41 -22.85
N LYS A 674 -12.80 -17.91 -21.64
CA LYS A 674 -12.43 -17.04 -20.51
C LYS A 674 -11.09 -16.38 -20.82
N ILE A 675 -10.97 -15.08 -20.53
CA ILE A 675 -9.78 -14.28 -20.86
C ILE A 675 -8.51 -14.84 -20.22
N ILE A 676 -8.54 -15.18 -18.93
CA ILE A 676 -7.37 -15.71 -18.20
C ILE A 676 -6.91 -17.08 -18.72
N ASN A 677 -7.84 -17.89 -19.24
CA ASN A 677 -7.51 -19.25 -19.69
C ASN A 677 -6.95 -19.28 -21.12
N TYR A 678 -6.96 -18.15 -21.82
CA TYR A 678 -6.54 -18.08 -23.21
C TYR A 678 -5.02 -18.08 -23.34
N LYS A 679 -4.48 -19.04 -24.10
CA LYS A 679 -3.06 -19.18 -24.36
C LYS A 679 -2.75 -18.91 -25.82
N ILE A 680 -1.72 -18.10 -26.07
CA ILE A 680 -1.20 -17.83 -27.41
C ILE A 680 -0.09 -18.82 -27.71
N TYR A 681 -0.15 -19.45 -28.87
CA TYR A 681 0.92 -20.31 -29.35
C TYR A 681 2.11 -19.50 -29.88
N ASN A 682 3.27 -19.63 -29.24
CA ASN A 682 4.52 -19.05 -29.71
C ASN A 682 5.24 -20.04 -30.63
N THR A 683 5.24 -19.73 -31.92
CA THR A 683 5.86 -20.56 -32.98
C THR A 683 7.37 -20.70 -32.82
N ALA A 684 8.07 -19.68 -32.30
CA ALA A 684 9.52 -19.72 -32.12
C ALA A 684 9.95 -20.66 -30.97
N GLN A 685 9.12 -20.79 -29.94
CA GLN A 685 9.39 -21.62 -28.75
C GLN A 685 8.65 -22.96 -28.77
N LEU A 686 7.77 -23.18 -29.75
CA LEU A 686 6.89 -24.33 -29.88
C LEU A 686 6.04 -24.61 -28.62
N LYS A 687 5.62 -23.54 -27.91
CA LYS A 687 4.88 -23.63 -26.64
C LYS A 687 3.73 -22.64 -26.59
N PHE A 688 2.68 -23.03 -25.86
CA PHE A 688 1.58 -22.13 -25.49
C PHE A 688 2.01 -21.25 -24.30
N VAL A 689 1.81 -19.94 -24.42
CA VAL A 689 2.09 -18.93 -23.39
C VAL A 689 0.78 -18.24 -23.02
N ASP A 690 0.57 -17.99 -21.74
CA ASP A 690 -0.64 -17.31 -21.27
C ASP A 690 -0.66 -15.86 -21.80
N TYR A 691 -1.80 -15.42 -22.35
CA TYR A 691 -1.92 -14.08 -22.93
C TYR A 691 -2.05 -13.00 -21.85
N LEU A 692 -3.06 -13.18 -20.99
CA LEU A 692 -3.32 -12.31 -19.84
C LEU A 692 -3.39 -13.15 -18.58
N THR A 693 -2.51 -12.87 -17.62
CA THR A 693 -2.47 -13.53 -16.32
C THR A 693 -3.42 -12.86 -15.33
N GLU A 694 -3.63 -11.56 -15.47
CA GLU A 694 -4.55 -10.77 -14.66
C GLU A 694 -5.31 -9.78 -15.52
N PHE A 695 -6.63 -9.72 -15.34
CA PHE A 695 -7.48 -8.70 -15.94
C PHE A 695 -8.50 -8.25 -14.90
N SER A 696 -8.25 -7.11 -14.28
CA SER A 696 -8.97 -6.70 -13.06
C SER A 696 -9.24 -5.21 -13.03
N LEU A 697 -10.25 -4.81 -12.27
CA LEU A 697 -10.65 -3.42 -12.08
C LEU A 697 -10.59 -3.07 -10.58
N SER A 698 -9.93 -1.97 -10.24
CA SER A 698 -9.77 -1.50 -8.86
C SER A 698 -10.48 -0.16 -8.64
N LEU A 699 -10.89 0.08 -7.39
CA LEU A 699 -11.52 1.33 -6.96
C LEU A 699 -10.44 2.32 -6.50
N ARG A 700 -10.55 3.58 -6.90
CA ARG A 700 -9.59 4.65 -6.56
C ARG A 700 -10.24 5.87 -5.94
N ASN A 701 -9.53 6.52 -5.01
CA ASN A 701 -9.89 7.85 -4.52
C ASN A 701 -9.37 8.97 -5.45
N ILE A 702 -9.60 10.22 -5.06
CA ILE A 702 -9.15 11.41 -5.82
C ILE A 702 -7.62 11.58 -5.91
N PHE A 703 -6.88 10.91 -5.02
CA PHE A 703 -5.41 10.90 -4.99
C PHE A 703 -4.81 9.66 -5.67
N ASN A 704 -5.61 8.90 -6.43
CA ASN A 704 -5.23 7.62 -7.06
C ASN A 704 -4.75 6.52 -6.09
N GLU A 705 -5.11 6.61 -4.80
CA GLU A 705 -4.86 5.55 -3.83
C GLU A 705 -5.89 4.42 -4.01
N GLU A 706 -5.45 3.17 -3.82
CA GLU A 706 -6.23 1.94 -3.97
C GLU A 706 -7.20 1.77 -2.80
N LEU A 707 -8.48 1.51 -3.08
CA LEU A 707 -9.53 1.36 -2.07
C LEU A 707 -10.05 -0.10 -2.02
N PRO A 708 -9.99 -0.78 -0.87
CA PRO A 708 -10.65 -2.07 -0.67
C PRO A 708 -12.18 -1.91 -0.57
N ASN A 709 -12.93 -3.01 -0.73
CA ASN A 709 -14.40 -2.98 -0.65
C ASN A 709 -14.87 -2.57 0.75
N ILE A 710 -15.32 -1.33 0.90
CA ILE A 710 -15.98 -0.88 2.13
C ILE A 710 -17.51 -1.04 2.02
N ILE A 711 -18.02 -1.24 0.80
CA ILE A 711 -19.45 -1.28 0.47
C ILE A 711 -19.66 -2.31 -0.63
N ASN A 712 -20.72 -3.12 -0.62
CA ASN A 712 -21.04 -4.06 -1.71
C ASN A 712 -21.27 -3.33 -3.04
N HIS A 713 -20.21 -3.05 -3.80
CA HIS A 713 -20.29 -2.50 -5.15
C HIS A 713 -20.60 -3.64 -6.13
N THR A 714 -21.55 -3.39 -7.03
CA THR A 714 -21.85 -4.26 -8.17
C THR A 714 -21.53 -3.51 -9.45
N CYS A 715 -20.84 -4.16 -10.38
CA CYS A 715 -20.57 -3.62 -11.70
C CYS A 715 -21.38 -4.37 -12.77
N GLU A 716 -22.10 -3.62 -13.59
CA GLU A 716 -22.80 -4.13 -14.76
C GLU A 716 -21.93 -3.91 -16.00
N ILE A 717 -21.89 -4.93 -16.87
CA ILE A 717 -21.06 -4.92 -18.08
C ILE A 717 -21.94 -5.00 -19.31
N HIS A 718 -21.81 -3.99 -20.18
CA HIS A 718 -22.53 -3.88 -21.43
C HIS A 718 -21.55 -3.85 -22.61
N GLN A 719 -21.85 -4.63 -23.65
CA GLN A 719 -21.20 -4.55 -24.95
C GLN A 719 -22.07 -3.74 -25.92
N TYR A 720 -21.43 -2.81 -26.63
CA TYR A 720 -22.02 -1.98 -27.67
C TYR A 720 -21.34 -2.26 -29.01
N ASP A 721 -22.13 -2.51 -30.04
CA ASP A 721 -21.66 -2.58 -31.42
C ASP A 721 -22.02 -1.26 -32.13
N LEU A 722 -21.00 -0.53 -32.58
CA LEU A 722 -21.12 0.78 -33.23
C LEU A 722 -20.80 0.69 -34.72
N GLU A 723 -21.63 1.34 -35.55
CA GLU A 723 -21.34 1.57 -36.97
C GLU A 723 -21.61 3.04 -37.28
N ARG A 724 -20.64 3.74 -37.87
CA ARG A 724 -20.69 5.21 -38.11
C ARG A 724 -21.08 6.03 -36.86
N ASN A 725 -20.58 5.65 -35.69
CA ASN A 725 -20.87 6.27 -34.38
C ASN A 725 -22.34 6.17 -33.91
N GLN A 726 -23.16 5.31 -34.51
CA GLN A 726 -24.51 5.00 -34.01
C GLN A 726 -24.52 3.61 -33.36
N ILE A 727 -25.19 3.51 -32.20
CA ILE A 727 -25.36 2.25 -31.45
C ILE A 727 -26.38 1.39 -32.19
N ILE A 728 -25.97 0.20 -32.64
CA ILE A 728 -26.86 -0.75 -33.32
C ILE A 728 -27.48 -1.74 -32.33
N GLN A 729 -26.65 -2.27 -31.42
CA GLN A 729 -27.06 -3.34 -30.51
C GLN A 729 -26.34 -3.20 -29.17
N THR A 730 -27.11 -3.40 -28.09
CA THR A 730 -26.61 -3.45 -26.71
C THR A 730 -26.80 -4.86 -26.16
N LYS A 731 -25.74 -5.48 -25.67
CA LYS A 731 -25.78 -6.81 -25.06
C LYS A 731 -25.29 -6.75 -23.61
N PHE A 732 -26.15 -7.13 -22.66
CA PHE A 732 -25.75 -7.35 -21.27
C PHE A 732 -24.94 -8.65 -21.18
N ILE A 733 -23.79 -8.60 -20.51
CA ILE A 733 -22.90 -9.75 -20.37
C ILE A 733 -23.07 -10.39 -18.99
N SER A 734 -22.83 -9.62 -17.94
CA SER A 734 -22.81 -10.12 -16.57
C SER A 734 -22.79 -8.97 -15.55
N SER A 735 -23.25 -9.26 -14.34
CA SER A 735 -23.02 -8.45 -13.15
C SER A 735 -21.87 -9.04 -12.33
N LEU A 736 -20.86 -8.25 -11.99
CA LEU A 736 -19.74 -8.65 -11.14
C LEU A 736 -19.91 -8.12 -9.71
N LEU A 737 -19.55 -8.96 -8.75
CA LEU A 737 -19.40 -8.59 -7.34
C LEU A 737 -17.91 -8.32 -7.07
N PHE A 738 -17.62 -7.30 -6.26
CA PHE A 738 -16.25 -7.01 -5.85
C PHE A 738 -15.71 -8.12 -4.94
N ASN A 739 -14.48 -8.59 -5.20
CA ASN A 739 -13.84 -9.60 -4.38
C ASN A 739 -13.02 -8.95 -3.24
N PRO A 740 -13.42 -9.08 -1.96
CA PRO A 740 -12.73 -8.44 -0.84
C PRO A 740 -11.34 -9.04 -0.56
N SER A 741 -11.04 -10.26 -1.03
CA SER A 741 -9.73 -10.89 -0.82
C SER A 741 -8.66 -10.35 -1.76
N THR A 742 -9.04 -9.96 -2.98
CA THR A 742 -8.12 -9.48 -4.02
C THR A 742 -8.24 -7.98 -4.29
N ASN A 743 -9.14 -7.28 -3.58
CA ASN A 743 -9.40 -5.84 -3.72
C ASN A 743 -9.71 -5.38 -5.15
N ASN A 744 -10.35 -6.23 -5.96
CA ASN A 744 -10.64 -5.93 -7.35
C ASN A 744 -11.92 -6.64 -7.84
N PHE A 745 -12.43 -6.18 -8.99
CA PHE A 745 -13.39 -6.92 -9.80
C PHE A 745 -12.63 -7.79 -10.80
N ASP A 746 -12.88 -9.10 -10.78
CA ASP A 746 -12.29 -10.04 -11.74
C ASP A 746 -13.00 -9.94 -13.10
N LEU A 747 -12.31 -9.35 -14.09
CA LEU A 747 -12.77 -9.30 -15.47
C LEU A 747 -12.29 -10.52 -16.27
N GLY A 748 -11.39 -11.35 -15.72
CA GLY A 748 -10.74 -12.44 -16.42
C GLY A 748 -11.63 -13.67 -16.68
N SER A 749 -12.68 -13.84 -15.88
CA SER A 749 -13.69 -14.90 -16.03
C SER A 749 -14.75 -14.62 -17.11
N LEU A 750 -14.75 -13.41 -17.68
CA LEU A 750 -15.71 -12.98 -18.68
C LEU A 750 -15.50 -13.66 -20.05
N GLN A 751 -16.60 -13.80 -20.80
CA GLN A 751 -16.62 -14.34 -22.15
C GLN A 751 -17.35 -13.38 -23.09
N PHE A 752 -16.69 -13.02 -24.19
CA PHE A 752 -17.23 -12.10 -25.19
C PHE A 752 -17.60 -12.85 -26.48
N SER A 753 -18.66 -12.42 -27.16
CA SER A 753 -19.12 -13.01 -28.43
C SER A 753 -18.84 -12.05 -29.59
N ILE A 754 -17.58 -11.93 -29.99
CA ILE A 754 -17.12 -11.02 -31.06
C ILE A 754 -16.57 -11.85 -32.23
N ASP A 755 -17.02 -11.63 -33.47
CA ASP A 755 -16.57 -12.39 -34.66
C ASP A 755 -15.19 -11.92 -35.18
N PRO A 756 -14.18 -12.82 -35.26
CA PRO A 756 -12.83 -12.50 -35.72
C PRO A 756 -12.67 -12.15 -37.21
N TYR A 757 -13.62 -12.52 -38.09
CA TYR A 757 -13.47 -12.36 -39.54
C TYR A 757 -14.49 -11.41 -40.20
N GLN A 758 -15.55 -10.97 -39.50
CA GLN A 758 -16.53 -10.00 -40.01
C GLN A 758 -16.35 -8.59 -39.42
N GLN A 759 -15.29 -7.85 -39.79
CA GLN A 759 -15.04 -6.51 -39.21
C GLN A 759 -14.31 -5.54 -40.15
N LYS A 760 -14.98 -5.05 -41.21
CA LYS A 760 -14.46 -3.87 -41.93
C LYS A 760 -15.12 -2.54 -41.55
N THR A 761 -16.27 -2.54 -40.85
CA THR A 761 -17.02 -1.29 -40.53
C THR A 761 -17.53 -1.14 -39.09
N LYS A 762 -17.46 -2.18 -38.25
CA LYS A 762 -18.02 -2.17 -36.88
C LYS A 762 -16.95 -1.99 -35.81
N ILE A 763 -17.21 -1.12 -34.83
CA ILE A 763 -16.36 -0.89 -33.65
C ILE A 763 -17.08 -1.44 -32.41
N ASN A 764 -16.42 -2.29 -31.63
CA ASN A 764 -17.00 -2.87 -30.43
C ASN A 764 -16.47 -2.16 -29.18
N GLN A 765 -17.37 -1.72 -28.32
CA GLN A 765 -17.07 -1.05 -27.06
C GLN A 765 -17.62 -1.82 -25.88
N ILE A 766 -16.87 -1.83 -24.78
CA ILE A 766 -17.31 -2.39 -23.51
C ILE A 766 -17.39 -1.24 -22.51
N LEU A 767 -18.58 -1.07 -21.92
CA LEU A 767 -18.83 -0.16 -20.81
C LEU A 767 -19.03 -0.99 -19.55
N ILE A 768 -18.27 -0.63 -18.52
CA ILE A 768 -18.44 -1.14 -17.17
C ILE A 768 -19.02 -0.01 -16.34
N SER A 769 -20.19 -0.22 -15.74
CA SER A 769 -20.85 0.73 -14.84
C SER A 769 -20.97 0.13 -13.44
N CYS A 770 -20.26 0.71 -12.48
CA CYS A 770 -20.24 0.28 -11.09
C CYS A 770 -21.06 1.21 -10.21
N GLN A 771 -21.94 0.65 -9.38
CA GLN A 771 -22.77 1.40 -8.46
C GLN A 771 -22.82 0.72 -7.08
N SER A 772 -22.97 1.52 -6.03
CA SER A 772 -23.28 1.05 -4.68
C SER A 772 -24.59 1.66 -4.17
N GLN A 773 -25.16 1.07 -3.12
CA GLN A 773 -26.40 1.56 -2.49
C GLN A 773 -26.31 2.99 -1.95
N TYR A 774 -25.09 3.48 -1.67
CA TYR A 774 -24.86 4.77 -1.05
C TYR A 774 -24.43 5.85 -2.05
N GLN A 775 -23.96 5.48 -3.24
CA GLN A 775 -23.46 6.43 -4.23
C GLN A 775 -24.56 6.84 -5.21
N LYS A 776 -24.80 8.15 -5.37
CA LYS A 776 -25.80 8.69 -6.32
C LYS A 776 -25.37 8.62 -7.78
N LEU A 777 -24.06 8.61 -8.04
CA LEU A 777 -23.47 8.60 -9.38
C LEU A 777 -22.81 7.25 -9.63
N SER A 778 -23.10 6.62 -10.77
CA SER A 778 -22.39 5.41 -11.21
C SER A 778 -21.00 5.77 -11.73
N LEU A 779 -20.00 4.97 -11.37
CA LEU A 779 -18.66 5.07 -11.90
C LEU A 779 -18.60 4.27 -13.20
N SER A 780 -18.08 4.87 -14.28
CA SER A 780 -18.00 4.22 -15.59
C SER A 780 -16.58 4.09 -16.12
N TYR A 781 -16.29 2.94 -16.73
CA TYR A 781 -15.03 2.68 -17.42
C TYR A 781 -15.31 2.13 -18.82
N LEU A 782 -14.76 2.76 -19.85
CA LEU A 782 -15.01 2.47 -21.27
C LEU A 782 -13.73 2.01 -21.98
N PHE A 783 -13.78 0.92 -22.74
CA PHE A 783 -12.68 0.51 -23.62
C PHE A 783 -13.15 -0.12 -24.93
N VAL A 784 -12.34 0.06 -25.99
CA VAL A 784 -12.59 -0.43 -27.34
C VAL A 784 -11.85 -1.75 -27.56
N VAL A 785 -12.54 -2.75 -28.11
CA VAL A 785 -12.00 -4.12 -28.26
C VAL A 785 -12.05 -4.65 -29.68
N GLN A 786 -11.07 -5.49 -30.02
CA GLN A 786 -11.01 -6.30 -31.24
C GLN A 786 -10.89 -7.79 -30.90
N PRO A 787 -11.41 -8.70 -31.74
CA PRO A 787 -11.26 -10.14 -31.55
C PRO A 787 -9.88 -10.65 -32.01
N LEU A 788 -9.43 -11.75 -31.40
CA LEU A 788 -8.27 -12.53 -31.86
C LEU A 788 -8.66 -13.49 -32.99
N LYS A 789 -7.82 -13.59 -34.03
CA LYS A 789 -7.95 -14.63 -35.07
C LYS A 789 -7.58 -16.01 -34.55
N CYS A 790 -8.11 -17.06 -35.18
CA CYS A 790 -7.83 -18.44 -34.77
C CYS A 790 -6.37 -18.80 -35.01
N GLN A 791 -5.76 -19.44 -34.02
CA GLN A 791 -4.36 -19.89 -34.01
C GLN A 791 -4.23 -21.37 -34.41
N LEU A 792 -2.99 -21.87 -34.48
CA LEU A 792 -2.74 -23.29 -34.74
C LEU A 792 -3.36 -24.15 -33.63
N GLY A 793 -3.99 -25.26 -34.03
CA GLY A 793 -4.77 -26.12 -33.16
C GLY A 793 -6.19 -25.63 -32.89
N GLU A 794 -6.61 -24.50 -33.47
CA GLU A 794 -7.99 -24.04 -33.46
C GLU A 794 -8.60 -24.07 -34.87
N PHE A 795 -9.94 -24.08 -34.94
CA PHE A 795 -10.69 -24.03 -36.19
C PHE A 795 -11.95 -23.12 -36.12
N TYR A 796 -12.31 -22.65 -37.31
CA TYR A 796 -13.42 -21.79 -37.75
C TYR A 796 -14.85 -22.29 -37.58
N VAL A 797 -15.56 -22.16 -36.45
CA VAL A 797 -16.97 -22.63 -36.31
C VAL A 797 -17.88 -21.66 -35.55
N GLU A 798 -19.13 -21.50 -36.03
CA GLU A 798 -20.16 -20.65 -35.41
C GLU A 798 -19.67 -19.22 -35.11
N PHE A 799 -19.02 -18.61 -36.09
CA PHE A 799 -18.39 -17.31 -35.99
C PHE A 799 -17.25 -17.21 -34.96
N GLY A 800 -16.70 -18.33 -34.46
CA GLY A 800 -15.62 -18.33 -33.46
C GLY A 800 -14.57 -19.41 -33.60
N CYS A 801 -13.54 -19.35 -32.75
CA CYS A 801 -12.42 -20.28 -32.75
C CYS A 801 -12.61 -21.34 -31.65
N GLN A 802 -12.61 -22.61 -32.04
CA GLN A 802 -12.67 -23.77 -31.14
C GLN A 802 -11.38 -24.58 -31.22
N LEU A 803 -10.98 -25.21 -30.12
CA LEU A 803 -9.76 -26.02 -30.06
C LEU A 803 -10.00 -27.43 -30.62
N CYS A 804 -9.08 -27.94 -31.45
CA CYS A 804 -9.09 -29.32 -31.92
C CYS A 804 -8.63 -30.25 -30.78
N GLU A 805 -9.47 -31.22 -30.40
CA GLU A 805 -9.16 -32.14 -29.30
C GLU A 805 -8.26 -33.30 -29.76
N PRO A 806 -6.99 -33.38 -29.29
CA PRO A 806 -6.07 -34.42 -29.71
C PRO A 806 -6.46 -35.80 -29.17
N ASN A 807 -7.14 -35.86 -28.01
CA ASN A 807 -7.64 -37.11 -27.41
C ASN A 807 -8.68 -37.81 -28.30
N GLN A 808 -9.39 -37.05 -29.13
CA GLN A 808 -10.36 -37.56 -30.10
C GLN A 808 -9.72 -37.82 -31.48
N GLY A 809 -8.41 -37.59 -31.63
CA GLY A 809 -7.69 -37.79 -32.89
C GLY A 809 -7.74 -36.58 -33.84
N PHE A 810 -8.09 -35.39 -33.37
CA PHE A 810 -8.19 -34.17 -34.19
C PHE A 810 -7.03 -33.19 -33.97
N TYR A 811 -6.53 -32.58 -35.05
CA TYR A 811 -5.49 -31.54 -35.01
C TYR A 811 -5.66 -30.50 -36.12
N SER A 812 -4.99 -29.35 -35.99
CA SER A 812 -4.98 -28.30 -37.01
C SER A 812 -3.60 -27.65 -37.04
N VAL A 813 -2.86 -27.82 -38.14
CA VAL A 813 -1.53 -27.23 -38.35
C VAL A 813 -1.55 -26.03 -39.30
N SER A 814 -2.68 -25.71 -39.93
CA SER A 814 -2.80 -24.56 -40.85
C SER A 814 -3.71 -23.47 -40.28
N TYR A 815 -3.45 -22.22 -40.65
CA TYR A 815 -4.28 -21.08 -40.25
C TYR A 815 -5.59 -21.02 -41.04
N ASN A 816 -6.63 -20.40 -40.45
CA ASN A 816 -7.95 -20.19 -41.04
C ASN A 816 -8.68 -21.48 -41.46
N THR A 817 -8.38 -22.60 -40.81
CA THR A 817 -9.07 -23.87 -41.05
C THR A 817 -10.52 -23.79 -40.57
N THR A 818 -11.44 -24.35 -41.35
CA THR A 818 -12.86 -24.47 -40.97
C THR A 818 -13.20 -25.84 -40.38
N LYS A 819 -12.24 -26.78 -40.39
CA LYS A 819 -12.36 -28.14 -39.85
C LYS A 819 -10.98 -28.64 -39.37
N CYS A 820 -10.95 -29.49 -38.35
CA CYS A 820 -9.74 -30.18 -37.91
C CYS A 820 -9.41 -31.37 -38.82
N SER A 821 -8.13 -31.66 -39.01
CA SER A 821 -7.62 -32.87 -39.68
C SER A 821 -7.64 -34.08 -38.74
N ILE A 822 -7.66 -35.29 -39.32
CA ILE A 822 -7.82 -36.57 -38.59
C ILE A 822 -6.46 -37.29 -38.49
N PHE A 823 -6.21 -37.92 -37.33
CA PHE A 823 -5.02 -38.73 -37.06
C PHE A 823 -4.92 -39.95 -38.00
N ASP A 824 -3.77 -40.08 -38.68
CA ASP A 824 -3.42 -41.24 -39.52
C ASP A 824 -2.33 -42.09 -38.84
N PRO A 825 -2.66 -43.29 -38.33
CA PRO A 825 -1.70 -44.15 -37.63
C PRO A 825 -0.64 -44.74 -38.55
N THR A 826 -0.77 -44.65 -39.88
CA THR A 826 0.24 -45.16 -40.82
C THR A 826 1.44 -44.21 -40.94
N LYS A 827 1.20 -42.90 -40.76
CA LYS A 827 2.20 -41.83 -40.91
C LYS A 827 2.67 -41.26 -39.58
N PHE A 828 1.82 -41.30 -38.56
CA PHE A 828 2.05 -40.64 -37.28
C PHE A 828 2.31 -41.61 -36.14
N VAL A 829 3.14 -41.19 -35.19
CA VAL A 829 3.31 -41.84 -33.88
C VAL A 829 2.31 -41.25 -32.88
N SER A 830 2.17 -39.93 -32.87
CA SER A 830 1.27 -39.19 -31.98
C SER A 830 0.97 -37.79 -32.54
N ILE A 831 -0.05 -37.12 -32.01
CA ILE A 831 -0.42 -35.74 -32.34
C ILE A 831 -0.67 -34.92 -31.07
N THR A 832 -0.51 -33.61 -31.19
CA THR A 832 -1.09 -32.63 -30.28
C THR A 832 -2.09 -31.79 -31.08
N SER A 833 -2.80 -30.85 -30.45
CA SER A 833 -3.77 -30.00 -31.18
C SER A 833 -3.13 -29.27 -32.37
N ASN A 834 -1.84 -28.91 -32.29
CA ASN A 834 -1.13 -28.10 -33.27
C ASN A 834 0.23 -28.65 -33.76
N LEU A 835 0.65 -29.84 -33.34
CA LEU A 835 1.89 -30.50 -33.80
C LEU A 835 1.65 -31.97 -34.15
N ILE A 836 2.45 -32.47 -35.09
CA ILE A 836 2.41 -33.85 -35.61
C ILE A 836 3.76 -34.51 -35.34
N ASN A 837 3.74 -35.75 -34.85
CA ASN A 837 4.92 -36.59 -34.66
C ASN A 837 5.00 -37.67 -35.76
N LEU A 838 5.98 -37.57 -36.66
CA LEU A 838 6.12 -38.46 -37.80
C LEU A 838 6.80 -39.78 -37.44
N LYS A 839 6.40 -40.88 -38.11
CA LYS A 839 7.14 -42.15 -38.10
C LYS A 839 8.43 -42.05 -38.92
N LYS A 840 9.42 -42.90 -38.60
CA LYS A 840 10.65 -43.07 -39.41
C LYS A 840 10.28 -43.41 -40.86
N GLY A 841 11.03 -42.88 -41.82
CA GLY A 841 10.77 -43.03 -43.27
C GLY A 841 9.88 -41.94 -43.88
N TYR A 842 9.29 -41.05 -43.07
CA TYR A 842 8.44 -39.95 -43.55
C TYR A 842 9.08 -38.57 -43.35
N TRP A 843 8.77 -37.65 -44.26
CA TRP A 843 9.29 -36.29 -44.27
C TRP A 843 8.17 -35.26 -44.50
N ARG A 844 8.31 -34.09 -43.87
CA ARG A 844 7.41 -32.93 -44.06
C ARG A 844 8.20 -31.63 -44.16
N PRO A 845 7.75 -30.65 -44.97
CA PRO A 845 8.53 -29.44 -45.24
C PRO A 845 8.49 -28.39 -44.11
N THR A 846 7.33 -28.10 -43.54
CA THR A 846 7.13 -27.01 -42.55
C THR A 846 6.16 -27.40 -41.44
N PHE A 847 6.11 -26.62 -40.36
CA PHE A 847 5.17 -26.84 -39.25
C PHE A 847 3.71 -26.61 -39.65
N GLU A 848 3.49 -25.81 -40.72
CA GLU A 848 2.15 -25.46 -41.21
C GLU A 848 1.59 -26.43 -42.26
N SER A 849 2.44 -27.36 -42.73
CA SER A 849 2.07 -28.32 -43.77
C SER A 849 1.46 -29.58 -43.17
N ASP A 850 0.25 -29.90 -43.62
CA ASP A 850 -0.42 -31.18 -43.37
C ASP A 850 -0.05 -32.27 -44.40
N ILE A 851 0.87 -31.96 -45.33
CA ILE A 851 1.31 -32.87 -46.39
C ILE A 851 2.59 -33.58 -45.94
N ILE A 852 2.55 -34.92 -45.92
CA ILE A 852 3.66 -35.81 -45.57
C ILE A 852 4.00 -36.69 -46.76
N GLU A 853 5.29 -36.81 -47.08
CA GLU A 853 5.83 -37.65 -48.15
C GLU A 853 6.70 -38.78 -47.59
N CYS A 854 6.79 -39.89 -48.32
CA CYS A 854 7.65 -41.03 -47.97
C CYS A 854 9.04 -40.90 -48.62
N CYS A 855 10.09 -41.18 -47.87
CA CYS A 855 11.49 -41.14 -48.32
C CYS A 855 11.87 -42.42 -49.09
N PHE A 856 11.36 -42.57 -50.29
CA PHE A 856 11.40 -43.82 -51.07
C PHE A 856 12.81 -44.26 -51.55
N LYS A 857 13.79 -43.35 -51.66
CA LYS A 857 15.16 -43.72 -52.08
C LYS A 857 15.93 -44.44 -50.98
N ASN A 858 15.77 -43.97 -49.74
CA ASN A 858 16.31 -44.62 -48.55
C ASN A 858 15.50 -44.18 -47.32
N GLU A 859 14.74 -45.11 -46.74
CA GLU A 859 13.90 -44.83 -45.57
C GLU A 859 14.73 -44.44 -44.34
N GLU A 860 15.99 -44.89 -44.26
CA GLU A 860 16.86 -44.61 -43.12
C GLU A 860 17.35 -43.17 -43.05
N HIS A 861 17.27 -42.42 -44.16
CA HIS A 861 17.70 -41.02 -44.19
C HIS A 861 16.69 -40.10 -43.50
N CYS A 862 15.43 -40.52 -43.34
CA CYS A 862 14.38 -39.76 -42.70
C CYS A 862 14.06 -40.36 -41.32
N ILE A 863 14.51 -39.69 -40.26
CA ILE A 863 14.44 -40.20 -38.87
C ILE A 863 13.00 -40.17 -38.32
N GLY A 864 12.16 -39.26 -38.83
CA GLY A 864 10.84 -38.98 -38.23
C GLY A 864 10.96 -38.15 -36.94
N GLY A 865 9.83 -37.85 -36.29
CA GLY A 865 9.78 -37.04 -35.06
C GLY A 865 8.86 -35.81 -35.14
N TRP A 866 8.96 -34.93 -34.12
CA TRP A 866 8.16 -33.70 -33.98
C TRP A 866 8.64 -32.51 -34.81
N LEU A 867 9.81 -32.60 -35.44
CA LEU A 867 10.42 -31.50 -36.19
C LEU A 867 10.01 -31.51 -37.67
N VAL A 868 10.60 -30.63 -38.49
CA VAL A 868 10.23 -30.39 -39.90
C VAL A 868 11.46 -30.14 -40.78
N GLY A 869 11.36 -30.37 -42.08
CA GLY A 869 12.39 -30.05 -43.06
C GLY A 869 13.70 -30.79 -42.80
N ASN A 870 14.82 -30.07 -42.88
CA ASN A 870 16.18 -30.63 -42.74
C ASN A 870 16.44 -31.30 -41.39
N SER A 871 15.70 -30.92 -40.35
CA SER A 871 15.88 -31.49 -39.01
C SER A 871 15.40 -32.95 -38.90
N LEU A 872 14.56 -33.41 -39.84
CA LEU A 872 14.13 -34.80 -39.94
C LEU A 872 15.15 -35.70 -40.62
N CYS A 873 16.23 -35.14 -41.16
CA CYS A 873 17.24 -35.88 -41.90
C CYS A 873 18.30 -36.49 -40.98
N ASN A 874 18.86 -37.63 -41.41
CA ASN A 874 20.01 -38.24 -40.74
C ASN A 874 21.26 -37.35 -40.82
N THR A 875 22.25 -37.60 -39.97
CA THR A 875 23.48 -36.79 -39.89
C THR A 875 24.18 -36.73 -41.26
N GLY A 876 24.57 -35.52 -41.68
CA GLY A 876 25.17 -35.25 -42.99
C GLY A 876 24.21 -35.11 -44.17
N TYR A 877 22.90 -35.34 -43.98
CA TYR A 877 21.86 -35.22 -45.02
C TYR A 877 20.92 -34.01 -44.79
N LEU A 878 20.41 -33.43 -45.89
CA LEU A 878 19.42 -32.33 -45.95
C LEU A 878 18.68 -32.32 -47.31
N GLY A 879 17.81 -31.34 -47.48
CA GLY A 879 17.01 -31.13 -48.68
C GLY A 879 15.70 -31.90 -48.63
N GLY A 880 14.86 -31.70 -49.65
CA GLY A 880 13.63 -32.46 -49.81
C GLY A 880 13.91 -33.97 -49.78
N LEU A 881 13.20 -34.71 -48.93
CA LEU A 881 13.38 -36.14 -48.71
C LEU A 881 14.79 -36.57 -48.24
N CYS A 882 15.62 -35.63 -47.75
CA CYS A 882 16.96 -35.91 -47.22
C CYS A 882 17.92 -36.55 -48.25
N GLU A 883 17.82 -36.13 -49.51
CA GLU A 883 18.59 -36.70 -50.63
C GLU A 883 19.94 -36.00 -50.90
N GLU A 884 20.20 -34.82 -50.31
CA GLU A 884 21.41 -34.02 -50.53
C GLU A 884 22.31 -33.98 -49.29
N CYS A 885 23.60 -33.70 -49.49
CA CYS A 885 24.61 -33.67 -48.42
C CYS A 885 24.84 -32.27 -47.84
N ASP A 886 25.33 -32.19 -46.60
CA ASP A 886 25.52 -30.92 -45.87
C ASP A 886 26.80 -30.21 -46.26
N LYS A 887 26.82 -29.70 -47.48
CA LYS A 887 28.01 -29.08 -48.09
C LYS A 887 28.45 -27.79 -47.37
N TYR A 888 27.52 -27.12 -46.66
CA TYR A 888 27.76 -25.82 -46.02
C TYR A 888 27.67 -25.89 -44.48
N ASN A 889 27.62 -27.09 -43.90
CA ASN A 889 27.47 -27.28 -42.45
C ASN A 889 26.25 -26.53 -41.87
N ILE A 890 25.13 -26.52 -42.58
CA ILE A 890 23.89 -25.82 -42.19
C ILE A 890 23.37 -26.36 -40.85
N ARG A 891 23.60 -27.65 -40.58
CA ARG A 891 23.17 -28.31 -39.34
C ARG A 891 24.21 -28.26 -38.21
N GLY A 892 25.41 -27.73 -38.45
CA GLY A 892 26.47 -27.62 -37.45
C GLY A 892 27.19 -28.95 -37.12
N GLN A 893 27.04 -29.98 -37.95
CA GLN A 893 27.56 -31.34 -37.73
C GLN A 893 28.79 -31.70 -38.57
N GLY A 894 29.31 -30.76 -39.37
CA GLY A 894 30.43 -30.96 -40.29
C GLY A 894 30.06 -30.64 -41.75
N GLU A 895 31.07 -30.55 -42.61
CA GLU A 895 30.89 -30.39 -44.06
C GLU A 895 30.89 -31.77 -44.73
N TYR A 896 29.87 -32.04 -45.52
CA TYR A 896 29.67 -33.33 -46.19
C TYR A 896 29.49 -33.17 -47.69
N PHE A 897 30.09 -34.09 -48.47
CA PHE A 897 29.94 -34.15 -49.92
C PHE A 897 29.43 -35.50 -50.39
N LYS A 898 28.92 -35.54 -51.62
CA LYS A 898 28.30 -36.72 -52.22
C LYS A 898 29.35 -37.58 -52.92
N GLN A 899 29.48 -38.84 -52.52
CA GLN A 899 30.32 -39.80 -53.23
C GLN A 899 29.60 -40.27 -54.51
N ASN A 900 30.31 -40.36 -55.64
CA ASN A 900 29.68 -40.65 -56.94
C ASN A 900 29.20 -42.11 -57.12
N GLN A 901 29.53 -43.02 -56.20
CA GLN A 901 29.23 -44.46 -56.32
C GLN A 901 28.11 -44.94 -55.40
N GLN A 902 27.88 -44.25 -54.29
CA GLN A 902 26.86 -44.57 -53.30
C GLN A 902 26.25 -43.24 -52.91
N THR A 903 24.93 -43.11 -52.81
CA THR A 903 24.22 -41.89 -52.41
C THR A 903 24.42 -41.57 -50.91
N ILE A 904 25.66 -41.71 -50.44
CA ILE A 904 26.13 -41.56 -49.08
C ILE A 904 26.94 -40.27 -49.01
N CYS A 905 26.71 -39.52 -47.95
CA CYS A 905 27.41 -38.29 -47.64
C CYS A 905 28.65 -38.59 -46.80
N GLN A 906 29.83 -38.17 -47.27
CA GLN A 906 31.12 -38.34 -46.58
C GLN A 906 31.65 -36.99 -46.08
N VAL A 907 32.39 -36.98 -44.97
CA VAL A 907 32.95 -35.78 -44.36
C VAL A 907 34.12 -35.24 -45.19
N CYS A 908 34.22 -33.92 -45.35
CA CYS A 908 35.25 -33.25 -46.15
C CYS A 908 36.68 -33.27 -45.55
N ASP A 909 36.91 -33.85 -44.37
CA ASP A 909 38.19 -33.74 -43.63
C ASP A 909 39.35 -34.60 -44.18
N GLU A 910 39.10 -35.61 -45.02
CA GLU A 910 40.16 -36.47 -45.56
C GLU A 910 40.76 -35.91 -46.87
N TYR A 911 41.76 -35.02 -46.72
CA TYR A 911 42.50 -34.37 -47.81
C TYR A 911 43.08 -35.34 -48.85
N SER A 912 43.50 -36.54 -48.43
CA SER A 912 44.12 -37.55 -49.30
C SER A 912 43.14 -38.18 -50.28
N GLN A 913 41.85 -38.26 -49.93
CA GLN A 913 40.85 -38.95 -50.75
C GLN A 913 40.34 -38.09 -51.92
N THR A 914 40.42 -36.76 -51.86
CA THR A 914 39.92 -35.84 -52.91
C THR A 914 41.02 -35.34 -53.85
N LEU A 915 42.24 -35.10 -53.36
CA LEU A 915 43.34 -34.57 -54.18
C LEU A 915 43.92 -35.61 -55.16
N ALA A 916 44.09 -36.86 -54.71
CA ALA A 916 44.63 -37.95 -55.53
C ALA A 916 43.81 -38.21 -56.82
N PRO A 917 42.46 -38.35 -56.77
CA PRO A 917 41.67 -38.54 -57.99
C PRO A 917 41.65 -37.30 -58.90
N PHE A 918 41.77 -36.09 -58.35
CA PHE A 918 41.90 -34.85 -59.15
C PHE A 918 43.21 -34.83 -59.96
N ILE A 919 44.34 -35.18 -59.33
CA ILE A 919 45.65 -35.23 -60.02
C ILE A 919 45.65 -36.33 -61.09
N LEU A 920 45.15 -37.52 -60.77
CA LEU A 920 45.11 -38.66 -61.70
C LEU A 920 44.26 -38.35 -62.94
N THR A 921 43.09 -37.74 -62.76
CA THR A 921 42.24 -37.33 -63.88
C THR A 921 42.84 -36.20 -64.69
N SER A 922 43.58 -35.28 -64.06
CA SER A 922 44.27 -34.18 -64.75
C SER A 922 45.40 -34.71 -65.65
N ILE A 923 46.19 -35.66 -65.14
CA ILE A 923 47.22 -36.34 -65.93
C ILE A 923 46.59 -37.09 -67.11
N TRP A 924 45.48 -37.81 -66.88
CA TRP A 924 44.75 -38.51 -67.94
C TRP A 924 44.23 -37.56 -69.02
N ALA A 925 43.61 -36.43 -68.62
CA ALA A 925 43.11 -35.44 -69.55
C ALA A 925 44.23 -34.87 -70.43
N ILE A 926 45.36 -34.49 -69.84
CA ILE A 926 46.52 -33.98 -70.60
C ILE A 926 47.10 -35.05 -71.53
N LEU A 927 47.26 -36.29 -71.05
CA LEU A 927 47.75 -37.41 -71.84
C LEU A 927 46.85 -37.69 -73.05
N SER A 928 45.53 -37.70 -72.85
CA SER A 928 44.55 -37.91 -73.91
C SER A 928 44.63 -36.82 -75.00
N ILE A 929 44.88 -35.56 -74.62
CA ILE A 929 45.05 -34.47 -75.57
C ILE A 929 46.37 -34.59 -76.32
N LEU A 930 47.47 -34.95 -75.65
CA LEU A 930 48.77 -35.12 -76.29
C LEU A 930 48.78 -36.28 -77.30
N LEU A 931 48.15 -37.40 -76.96
CA LEU A 931 48.01 -38.55 -77.87
C LEU A 931 47.18 -38.19 -79.11
N THR A 932 46.07 -37.48 -78.94
CA THR A 932 45.25 -37.04 -80.08
C THR A 932 45.99 -36.04 -80.97
N LEU A 933 46.68 -35.06 -80.39
CA LEU A 933 47.50 -34.11 -81.15
C LEU A 933 48.64 -34.79 -81.93
N LYS A 934 49.33 -35.76 -81.31
CA LYS A 934 50.39 -36.54 -81.98
C LYS A 934 49.83 -37.29 -83.20
N SER A 935 48.74 -38.03 -83.01
CA SER A 935 48.07 -38.79 -84.07
C SER A 935 47.61 -37.88 -85.22
N ILE A 936 47.00 -36.73 -84.91
CA ILE A 936 46.50 -35.81 -85.92
C ILE A 936 47.65 -35.12 -86.67
N ASN A 937 48.72 -34.75 -85.99
CA ASN A 937 49.90 -34.14 -86.63
C ASN A 937 50.57 -35.14 -87.59
N ASN A 938 50.72 -36.40 -87.19
CA ASN A 938 51.23 -37.45 -88.07
C ASN A 938 50.32 -37.67 -89.28
N SER A 939 49.01 -37.75 -89.07
CA SER A 939 48.02 -37.84 -90.15
C SER A 939 48.11 -36.64 -91.10
N ASN A 940 48.23 -35.41 -90.59
CA ASN A 940 48.38 -34.21 -91.42
C ASN A 940 49.70 -34.19 -92.20
N LYS A 941 50.81 -34.63 -91.60
CA LYS A 941 52.10 -34.79 -92.29
C LYS A 941 52.00 -35.81 -93.42
N LEU A 942 51.41 -36.98 -93.15
CA LEU A 942 51.17 -38.02 -94.16
C LEU A 942 50.28 -37.52 -95.30
N PHE A 943 49.20 -36.79 -94.98
CA PHE A 943 48.34 -36.22 -96.01
C PHE A 943 49.08 -35.21 -96.88
N SER A 944 49.85 -34.31 -96.26
CA SER A 944 50.62 -33.30 -96.99
C SER A 944 51.68 -33.92 -97.91
N SER A 945 52.35 -35.00 -97.48
CA SER A 945 53.36 -35.68 -98.28
C SER A 945 52.76 -36.47 -99.43
N LEU A 946 51.63 -37.16 -99.22
CA LEU A 946 50.94 -37.92 -100.25
C LEU A 946 50.29 -37.01 -101.29
N LYS A 947 49.64 -35.91 -100.87
CA LYS A 947 48.96 -34.99 -101.78
C LYS A 947 49.92 -34.27 -102.74
N LEU A 948 51.17 -34.04 -102.32
CA LEU A 948 52.20 -33.44 -103.17
C LEU A 948 52.90 -34.44 -104.11
N ARG A 949 52.91 -35.73 -103.78
CA ARG A 949 53.74 -36.74 -104.49
C ARG A 949 52.96 -37.74 -105.36
N GLN A 950 51.67 -37.97 -105.11
CA GLN A 950 50.94 -39.09 -105.74
C GLN A 950 49.57 -38.68 -106.30
N LYS A 951 49.21 -39.24 -107.46
CA LYS A 951 47.93 -38.96 -108.15
C LYS A 951 46.71 -39.58 -107.43
N PHE A 952 46.89 -40.71 -106.74
CA PHE A 952 45.85 -41.38 -105.94
C PHE A 952 46.00 -41.16 -104.43
N ALA A 953 46.45 -39.95 -104.02
CA ALA A 953 46.75 -39.60 -102.63
C ALA A 953 45.60 -39.88 -101.65
N LYS A 954 44.34 -39.74 -102.09
CA LYS A 954 43.15 -39.91 -101.23
C LYS A 954 42.91 -41.35 -100.79
N ILE A 955 43.10 -42.32 -101.68
CA ILE A 955 42.92 -43.75 -101.39
C ILE A 955 44.09 -44.23 -100.51
N LEU A 956 45.32 -43.85 -100.87
CA LEU A 956 46.52 -44.26 -100.15
C LEU A 956 46.59 -43.64 -98.75
N PHE A 957 46.10 -42.40 -98.60
CA PHE A 957 45.95 -41.76 -97.30
C PHE A 957 44.98 -42.53 -96.40
N LYS A 958 43.81 -42.95 -96.92
CA LYS A 958 42.82 -43.72 -96.12
C LYS A 958 43.36 -45.09 -95.68
N LEU A 959 44.19 -45.74 -96.49
CA LEU A 959 44.80 -47.03 -96.15
C LEU A 959 45.90 -46.92 -95.08
N ASN A 960 46.68 -45.85 -95.12
CA ASN A 960 47.83 -45.65 -94.22
C ASN A 960 47.55 -44.64 -93.09
N GLN A 961 46.28 -44.29 -92.85
CA GLN A 961 45.90 -43.30 -91.85
C GLN A 961 46.15 -43.81 -90.43
N ASP A 962 46.83 -43.03 -89.61
CA ASP A 962 46.98 -43.34 -88.18
C ASP A 962 45.60 -43.45 -87.50
N HIS A 963 45.34 -44.62 -86.90
CA HIS A 963 44.06 -44.94 -86.25
C HIS A 963 43.98 -44.56 -84.76
N GLU A 964 45.07 -44.10 -84.14
CA GLU A 964 45.14 -43.83 -82.70
C GLU A 964 44.07 -42.83 -82.22
N SER A 965 43.93 -41.68 -82.89
CA SER A 965 42.91 -40.67 -82.53
C SER A 965 41.48 -41.16 -82.73
N ILE A 966 41.25 -42.03 -83.72
CA ILE A 966 39.95 -42.65 -84.02
C ILE A 966 39.57 -43.60 -82.88
N GLN A 967 40.52 -44.45 -82.45
CA GLN A 967 40.32 -45.39 -81.35
C GLN A 967 40.04 -44.67 -80.02
N ILE A 968 40.75 -43.57 -79.72
CA ILE A 968 40.51 -42.76 -78.52
C ILE A 968 39.09 -42.18 -78.51
N LYS A 969 38.62 -41.64 -79.64
CA LYS A 969 37.23 -41.14 -79.74
C LYS A 969 36.19 -42.23 -79.57
N LEU A 970 36.39 -43.38 -80.21
CA LEU A 970 35.50 -44.52 -80.09
C LEU A 970 35.40 -44.98 -78.63
N PHE A 971 36.56 -45.12 -77.97
CA PHE A 971 36.65 -45.50 -76.56
C PHE A 971 35.92 -44.52 -75.64
N LEU A 972 36.18 -43.21 -75.80
CA LEU A 972 35.46 -42.18 -75.05
C LEU A 972 33.95 -42.29 -75.30
N ASN A 973 33.51 -42.45 -76.54
CA ASN A 973 32.09 -42.57 -76.86
C ASN A 973 31.41 -43.77 -76.16
N TYR A 974 32.08 -44.92 -76.04
CA TYR A 974 31.53 -46.06 -75.30
C TYR A 974 31.47 -45.81 -73.79
N LEU A 975 32.52 -45.23 -73.20
CA LEU A 975 32.51 -44.85 -71.78
C LEU A 975 31.39 -43.87 -71.44
N TRP A 976 31.12 -42.93 -72.35
CA TRP A 976 30.01 -41.99 -72.25
C TRP A 976 28.64 -42.69 -72.23
N ILE A 977 28.45 -43.70 -73.08
CA ILE A 977 27.20 -44.50 -73.10
C ILE A 977 27.05 -45.26 -71.78
N PHE A 978 28.12 -45.87 -71.26
CA PHE A 978 28.08 -46.55 -69.96
C PHE A 978 27.78 -45.60 -68.80
N SER A 979 28.37 -44.40 -68.81
CA SER A 979 28.07 -43.36 -67.81
C SER A 979 26.58 -43.01 -67.80
N SER A 980 25.95 -42.84 -68.97
CA SER A 980 24.51 -42.58 -69.08
C SER A 980 23.66 -43.74 -68.58
N ILE A 981 23.99 -44.99 -68.92
CA ILE A 981 23.24 -46.18 -68.49
C ILE A 981 23.23 -46.31 -66.95
N PHE A 982 24.35 -46.00 -66.29
CA PHE A 982 24.44 -46.05 -64.84
C PHE A 982 23.66 -44.94 -64.10
N THR A 983 23.10 -43.96 -64.80
CA THR A 983 22.22 -42.96 -64.17
C THR A 983 20.77 -43.46 -64.02
N PHE A 984 20.38 -44.52 -64.74
CA PHE A 984 19.09 -45.16 -64.53
C PHE A 984 19.09 -45.94 -63.22
N ASN A 985 17.94 -45.97 -62.55
CA ASN A 985 17.74 -46.61 -61.24
C ASN A 985 17.68 -48.15 -61.37
N ILE A 986 18.69 -48.74 -62.01
CA ILE A 986 18.83 -50.17 -62.30
C ILE A 986 20.04 -50.68 -61.51
N ASN A 987 19.84 -51.72 -60.70
CA ASN A 987 20.90 -52.30 -59.89
C ASN A 987 21.81 -53.19 -60.75
N PHE A 988 22.98 -52.67 -61.14
CA PHE A 988 24.03 -53.46 -61.79
C PHE A 988 24.89 -54.20 -60.76
N ALA A 989 25.28 -55.44 -61.06
CA ALA A 989 26.17 -56.25 -60.21
C ALA A 989 27.62 -55.71 -60.15
N PHE A 990 27.98 -54.79 -61.05
CA PHE A 990 29.29 -54.14 -61.10
C PHE A 990 29.12 -52.65 -61.40
N SER A 991 29.97 -51.80 -60.78
CA SER A 991 30.11 -50.39 -61.15
C SER A 991 31.61 -50.06 -61.26
N PHE A 992 32.02 -49.54 -62.41
CA PHE A 992 33.41 -49.13 -62.63
C PHE A 992 33.56 -47.64 -62.31
N GLY A 993 34.22 -47.33 -61.20
CA GLY A 993 34.44 -45.94 -60.75
C GLY A 993 35.20 -45.06 -61.74
N PHE A 994 36.05 -45.67 -62.58
CA PHE A 994 36.81 -44.92 -63.59
C PHE A 994 35.96 -44.45 -64.78
N ILE A 995 34.75 -45.00 -64.99
CA ILE A 995 33.95 -44.67 -66.19
C ILE A 995 33.54 -43.21 -66.17
N ASN A 996 33.05 -42.71 -65.03
CA ASN A 996 32.66 -41.30 -64.90
C ASN A 996 33.86 -40.35 -64.91
N SER A 997 35.01 -40.77 -64.39
CA SER A 997 36.23 -39.94 -64.35
C SER A 997 36.95 -39.85 -65.71
N THR A 998 36.83 -40.88 -66.55
CA THR A 998 37.44 -40.93 -67.89
C THR A 998 36.54 -40.40 -69.00
N SER A 999 35.21 -40.60 -68.89
CA SER A 999 34.24 -40.02 -69.83
C SER A 999 34.16 -38.51 -69.69
N ASN A 1000 34.05 -38.00 -68.45
CA ASN A 1000 33.70 -36.61 -68.16
C ASN A 1000 34.76 -35.96 -67.24
N PRO A 1001 36.02 -35.81 -67.70
CA PRO A 1001 37.11 -35.40 -66.83
C PRO A 1001 36.87 -34.04 -66.17
N SER A 1002 36.37 -33.04 -66.90
CA SER A 1002 36.13 -31.70 -66.33
C SER A 1002 35.02 -31.66 -65.29
N TYR A 1003 33.95 -32.44 -65.48
CA TYR A 1003 32.87 -32.54 -64.47
C TYR A 1003 33.36 -33.24 -63.21
N PHE A 1004 34.09 -34.35 -63.38
CA PHE A 1004 34.64 -35.09 -62.25
C PHE A 1004 35.65 -34.25 -61.45
N MET A 1005 36.54 -33.52 -62.14
CA MET A 1005 37.47 -32.57 -61.52
C MET A 1005 36.75 -31.47 -60.73
N ALA A 1006 35.68 -30.89 -61.30
CA ALA A 1006 34.90 -29.87 -60.63
C ALA A 1006 34.20 -30.43 -59.37
N ASN A 1007 33.62 -31.63 -59.45
CA ASN A 1007 32.96 -32.29 -58.33
C ASN A 1007 33.93 -32.67 -57.19
N THR A 1008 35.18 -33.06 -57.50
CA THR A 1008 36.21 -33.29 -56.47
C THR A 1008 36.65 -32.01 -55.75
N LEU A 1009 36.36 -30.83 -56.33
CA LEU A 1009 36.64 -29.54 -55.72
C LEU A 1009 35.45 -29.00 -54.91
N ASP A 1010 34.30 -29.70 -54.83
CA ASP A 1010 33.07 -29.19 -54.20
C ASP A 1010 33.29 -28.77 -52.73
N CYS A 1011 34.05 -29.53 -51.93
CA CYS A 1011 34.40 -29.15 -50.54
C CYS A 1011 35.26 -27.88 -50.44
N TYR A 1012 36.09 -27.58 -51.45
CA TYR A 1012 36.86 -26.34 -51.46
C TYR A 1012 36.00 -25.19 -51.96
N LEU A 1013 35.23 -25.42 -53.03
CA LEU A 1013 34.36 -24.40 -53.63
C LEU A 1013 33.28 -23.91 -52.66
N SER A 1014 32.77 -24.77 -51.77
CA SER A 1014 31.80 -24.40 -50.73
C SER A 1014 32.36 -23.42 -49.70
N GLN A 1015 33.67 -23.45 -49.42
CA GLN A 1015 34.31 -22.55 -48.43
C GLN A 1015 34.60 -21.15 -48.98
N PHE A 1016 34.88 -21.03 -50.28
CA PHE A 1016 35.44 -19.79 -50.85
C PHE A 1016 34.41 -18.79 -51.41
N THR A 1017 33.11 -19.10 -51.40
CA THR A 1017 32.13 -18.29 -52.18
C THR A 1017 30.79 -18.05 -51.49
N LYS A 1018 30.20 -16.88 -51.76
CA LYS A 1018 28.84 -16.49 -51.33
C LYS A 1018 27.73 -16.98 -52.26
N TYR A 1019 28.08 -17.62 -53.38
CA TYR A 1019 27.13 -18.07 -54.39
C TYR A 1019 26.89 -19.58 -54.26
N GLU A 1020 25.72 -20.04 -54.71
CA GLU A 1020 25.39 -21.46 -54.64
C GLU A 1020 26.33 -22.31 -55.50
N LEU A 1021 26.83 -23.40 -54.91
CA LEU A 1021 27.81 -24.31 -55.48
C LEU A 1021 27.43 -24.83 -56.87
N ILE A 1022 26.13 -25.05 -57.11
CA ILE A 1022 25.64 -25.57 -58.39
C ILE A 1022 26.01 -24.67 -59.58
N TYR A 1023 25.99 -23.34 -59.41
CA TYR A 1023 26.34 -22.39 -60.47
C TYR A 1023 27.87 -22.30 -60.65
N ILE A 1024 28.59 -22.29 -59.54
CA ILE A 1024 30.06 -22.17 -59.52
C ILE A 1024 30.70 -23.39 -60.18
N ARG A 1025 30.15 -24.59 -59.95
CA ARG A 1025 30.65 -25.82 -60.56
C ARG A 1025 30.68 -25.75 -62.09
N ILE A 1026 29.66 -25.18 -62.73
CA ILE A 1026 29.63 -24.97 -64.18
C ILE A 1026 30.74 -24.01 -64.62
N LEU A 1027 30.94 -22.93 -63.87
CA LEU A 1027 31.99 -21.94 -64.14
C LEU A 1027 33.39 -22.55 -63.95
N ALA A 1028 33.59 -23.37 -62.91
CA ALA A 1028 34.82 -24.10 -62.65
C ALA A 1028 35.15 -25.07 -63.80
N MET A 1029 34.15 -25.77 -64.36
CA MET A 1029 34.34 -26.61 -65.54
C MET A 1029 34.87 -25.82 -66.73
N ILE A 1030 34.29 -24.65 -67.02
CA ILE A 1030 34.72 -23.78 -68.14
C ILE A 1030 36.14 -23.25 -67.90
N ILE A 1031 36.47 -22.83 -66.68
CA ILE A 1031 37.82 -22.39 -66.32
C ILE A 1031 38.82 -23.54 -66.49
N LEU A 1032 38.51 -24.74 -66.03
CA LEU A 1032 39.38 -25.92 -66.16
C LEU A 1032 39.70 -26.24 -67.63
N LEU A 1033 38.72 -26.10 -68.53
CA LEU A 1033 38.94 -26.24 -69.98
C LEU A 1033 39.90 -25.17 -70.52
N GLY A 1034 39.74 -23.91 -70.07
CA GLY A 1034 40.67 -22.83 -70.41
C GLY A 1034 42.08 -23.08 -69.90
N CYS A 1035 42.22 -23.56 -68.67
CA CYS A 1035 43.51 -23.92 -68.07
C CYS A 1035 44.20 -25.05 -68.84
N GLN A 1036 43.47 -26.11 -69.21
CA GLN A 1036 44.01 -27.21 -70.03
C GLN A 1036 44.52 -26.71 -71.38
N LEU A 1037 43.76 -25.83 -72.04
CA LEU A 1037 44.17 -25.20 -73.31
C LEU A 1037 45.44 -24.35 -73.15
N MET A 1038 45.53 -23.55 -72.09
CA MET A 1038 46.71 -22.71 -71.82
C MET A 1038 47.94 -23.55 -71.50
N LEU A 1039 47.80 -24.61 -70.70
CA LEU A 1039 48.90 -25.53 -70.36
C LEU A 1039 49.48 -26.19 -71.61
N ILE A 1040 48.63 -26.65 -72.52
CA ILE A 1040 49.06 -27.25 -73.79
C ILE A 1040 49.75 -26.21 -74.67
N TYR A 1041 49.17 -25.01 -74.82
CA TYR A 1041 49.77 -23.94 -75.61
C TYR A 1041 51.15 -23.53 -75.08
N ILE A 1042 51.28 -23.34 -73.77
CA ILE A 1042 52.54 -23.03 -73.11
C ILE A 1042 53.55 -24.17 -73.33
N GLY A 1043 53.13 -25.43 -73.15
CA GLY A 1043 53.98 -26.60 -73.37
C GLY A 1043 54.53 -26.68 -74.80
N PHE A 1044 53.68 -26.47 -75.82
CA PHE A 1044 54.12 -26.45 -77.22
C PHE A 1044 54.97 -25.22 -77.56
N LYS A 1045 54.71 -24.06 -76.95
CA LYS A 1045 55.53 -22.85 -77.13
C LYS A 1045 56.93 -23.04 -76.54
N ILE A 1046 57.02 -23.65 -75.36
CA ILE A 1046 58.30 -24.04 -74.74
C ILE A 1046 59.02 -25.06 -75.63
N HIS A 1047 58.31 -26.09 -76.11
CA HIS A 1047 58.88 -27.09 -77.02
C HIS A 1047 59.40 -26.48 -78.32
N ALA A 1048 58.67 -25.54 -78.93
CA ALA A 1048 59.09 -24.82 -80.13
C ALA A 1048 60.34 -23.94 -79.87
N MET A 1049 60.40 -23.29 -78.70
CA MET A 1049 61.56 -22.49 -78.28
C MET A 1049 62.82 -23.35 -78.06
N ILE A 1050 62.66 -24.54 -77.47
CA ILE A 1050 63.76 -25.51 -77.24
C ILE A 1050 64.25 -26.12 -78.57
N THR A 1051 63.32 -26.49 -79.47
CA THR A 1051 63.64 -27.18 -80.74
C THR A 1051 63.93 -26.22 -81.91
N LYS A 1052 63.86 -24.90 -81.69
CA LYS A 1052 63.99 -23.83 -82.71
C LYS A 1052 63.06 -24.02 -83.93
N CYS A 1053 61.90 -24.64 -83.74
CA CYS A 1053 60.91 -24.87 -84.79
C CYS A 1053 59.80 -23.80 -84.73
N LYS A 1054 59.17 -23.48 -85.88
CA LYS A 1054 57.98 -22.63 -85.90
C LYS A 1054 56.78 -23.40 -85.34
N LEU A 1055 56.02 -22.76 -84.46
CA LEU A 1055 54.77 -23.32 -83.92
C LEU A 1055 53.72 -23.39 -85.04
N ASP A 1056 53.16 -24.58 -85.29
CA ASP A 1056 52.04 -24.74 -86.22
C ASP A 1056 50.75 -24.30 -85.51
N SER A 1057 50.10 -23.26 -86.06
CA SER A 1057 48.83 -22.72 -85.53
C SER A 1057 47.70 -23.73 -85.53
N SER A 1058 47.81 -24.81 -86.31
CA SER A 1058 46.83 -25.90 -86.32
C SER A 1058 46.69 -26.64 -84.99
N ILE A 1059 47.78 -26.74 -84.21
CA ILE A 1059 47.77 -27.42 -82.90
C ILE A 1059 46.75 -26.77 -81.97
N PHE A 1060 46.74 -25.43 -81.93
CA PHE A 1060 45.82 -24.67 -81.09
C PHE A 1060 44.36 -24.86 -81.48
N SER A 1061 44.04 -24.80 -82.78
CA SER A 1061 42.67 -25.03 -83.27
C SER A 1061 42.20 -26.47 -83.00
N ILE A 1062 43.07 -27.46 -83.15
CA ILE A 1062 42.72 -28.87 -82.90
C ILE A 1062 42.45 -29.10 -81.41
N THR A 1063 43.26 -28.50 -80.52
CA THR A 1063 43.04 -28.58 -79.06
C THR A 1063 41.69 -27.98 -78.67
N ILE A 1064 41.31 -26.83 -79.23
CA ILE A 1064 39.99 -26.20 -78.99
C ILE A 1064 38.86 -27.15 -79.39
N VAL A 1065 38.93 -27.71 -80.60
CA VAL A 1065 37.89 -28.61 -81.12
C VAL A 1065 37.80 -29.88 -80.28
N TYR A 1066 38.93 -30.45 -79.87
CA TYR A 1066 38.96 -31.63 -78.99
C TYR A 1066 38.32 -31.36 -77.63
N LEU A 1067 38.73 -30.28 -76.95
CA LEU A 1067 38.21 -29.92 -75.63
C LEU A 1067 36.70 -29.66 -75.66
N TYR A 1068 36.22 -29.04 -76.74
CA TYR A 1068 34.80 -28.85 -76.98
C TYR A 1068 34.06 -30.19 -77.15
N VAL A 1069 34.48 -31.05 -78.09
CA VAL A 1069 33.80 -32.33 -78.38
C VAL A 1069 33.81 -33.28 -77.16
N SER A 1070 34.91 -33.31 -76.41
CA SER A 1070 35.07 -34.19 -75.24
C SER A 1070 34.20 -33.78 -74.05
N ASN A 1071 33.96 -32.48 -73.84
CA ASN A 1071 33.23 -31.97 -72.66
C ASN A 1071 31.82 -31.47 -72.97
N TYR A 1072 31.40 -31.51 -74.24
CA TYR A 1072 30.09 -31.04 -74.69
C TYR A 1072 28.93 -31.58 -73.86
N ALA A 1073 28.82 -32.91 -73.71
CA ALA A 1073 27.69 -33.53 -73.02
C ALA A 1073 27.71 -33.25 -71.49
N ALA A 1074 28.88 -33.01 -70.89
CA ALA A 1074 29.00 -32.72 -69.45
C ALA A 1074 28.50 -31.30 -69.13
N LEU A 1075 28.75 -30.35 -70.03
CA LEU A 1075 28.22 -28.99 -69.88
C LEU A 1075 26.72 -28.95 -70.10
N ILE A 1076 26.20 -29.62 -71.14
CA ILE A 1076 24.76 -29.67 -71.42
C ILE A 1076 23.97 -30.30 -70.27
N THR A 1077 24.44 -31.41 -69.72
CA THR A 1077 23.81 -32.08 -68.56
C THR A 1077 23.71 -31.17 -67.34
N GLN A 1078 24.78 -30.44 -67.00
CA GLN A 1078 24.78 -29.53 -65.86
C GLN A 1078 23.88 -28.32 -66.08
N PHE A 1079 23.82 -27.77 -67.30
CA PHE A 1079 22.89 -26.69 -67.57
C PHE A 1079 21.42 -27.16 -67.50
N CYS A 1080 21.11 -28.35 -68.03
CA CYS A 1080 19.76 -28.92 -67.98
C CYS A 1080 19.30 -29.23 -66.54
N SER A 1081 20.18 -29.75 -65.68
CA SER A 1081 19.83 -30.09 -64.29
C SER A 1081 19.41 -28.89 -63.44
N VAL A 1082 19.87 -27.68 -63.80
CA VAL A 1082 19.47 -26.44 -63.14
C VAL A 1082 18.12 -25.92 -63.68
N VAL A 1083 17.84 -26.10 -64.96
CA VAL A 1083 16.58 -25.66 -65.58
C VAL A 1083 15.41 -26.55 -65.17
N ALA A 1084 15.67 -27.84 -64.92
CA ALA A 1084 14.63 -28.82 -64.58
C ALA A 1084 14.15 -28.70 -63.13
N LYS A 1085 12.85 -28.96 -62.93
CA LYS A 1085 12.15 -28.85 -61.64
C LYS A 1085 11.67 -30.20 -61.13
N ARG A 1086 11.66 -30.39 -59.80
CA ARG A 1086 11.08 -31.55 -59.12
C ARG A 1086 10.13 -31.11 -58.01
N THR A 1087 8.90 -31.60 -58.03
CA THR A 1087 7.86 -31.22 -57.04
C THR A 1087 7.84 -32.21 -55.87
N ILE A 1088 8.06 -31.73 -54.64
CA ILE A 1088 8.00 -32.53 -53.40
C ILE A 1088 7.10 -31.80 -52.39
N SER A 1089 6.06 -32.46 -51.87
CA SER A 1089 5.09 -31.85 -50.94
C SER A 1089 4.48 -30.52 -51.43
N ARG A 1090 4.20 -30.42 -52.74
CA ARG A 1090 3.72 -29.20 -53.44
C ARG A 1090 4.70 -28.01 -53.47
N ILE A 1091 5.97 -28.23 -53.14
CA ILE A 1091 7.04 -27.26 -53.30
C ILE A 1091 7.91 -27.70 -54.49
N ASP A 1092 8.18 -26.78 -55.40
CA ASP A 1092 9.03 -27.03 -56.56
C ASP A 1092 10.50 -26.78 -56.16
N TYR A 1093 11.36 -27.79 -56.33
CA TYR A 1093 12.81 -27.73 -56.07
C TYR A 1093 13.61 -27.84 -57.37
N ILE A 1094 14.85 -27.35 -57.36
CA ILE A 1094 15.78 -27.50 -58.48
C ILE A 1094 16.24 -28.96 -58.56
N GLN A 1095 16.17 -29.60 -59.73
CA GLN A 1095 16.52 -31.03 -59.86
C GLN A 1095 17.99 -31.29 -59.52
N GLY A 1096 18.89 -30.37 -59.88
CA GLY A 1096 20.32 -30.48 -59.59
C GLY A 1096 20.71 -30.23 -58.12
N ASP A 1097 19.84 -29.63 -57.30
CA ASP A 1097 20.05 -29.44 -55.86
C ASP A 1097 18.71 -29.26 -55.11
N LEU A 1098 18.29 -30.30 -54.36
CA LEU A 1098 17.00 -30.35 -53.66
C LEU A 1098 16.98 -29.54 -52.36
N THR A 1099 18.03 -28.77 -52.09
CA THR A 1099 18.06 -27.79 -51.00
C THR A 1099 17.48 -26.44 -51.43
N LEU A 1100 17.45 -26.16 -52.74
CA LEU A 1100 17.08 -24.87 -53.29
C LEU A 1100 15.67 -24.89 -53.92
N PRO A 1101 14.78 -23.94 -53.56
CA PRO A 1101 13.48 -23.81 -54.18
C PRO A 1101 13.59 -23.28 -55.62
N TYR A 1102 12.82 -23.88 -56.51
CA TYR A 1102 12.69 -23.50 -57.90
C TYR A 1102 11.99 -22.14 -58.02
N GLY A 1103 12.47 -21.28 -58.93
CA GLY A 1103 11.89 -19.96 -59.16
C GLY A 1103 12.25 -18.88 -58.12
N SER A 1104 13.19 -19.15 -57.20
CA SER A 1104 13.72 -18.10 -56.31
C SER A 1104 14.35 -16.94 -57.10
N GLN A 1105 14.43 -15.74 -56.50
CA GLN A 1105 14.94 -14.55 -57.19
C GLN A 1105 16.39 -14.74 -57.67
N SER A 1106 17.24 -15.34 -56.83
CA SER A 1106 18.62 -15.69 -57.19
C SER A 1106 18.66 -16.71 -58.33
N HIS A 1107 17.84 -17.76 -58.25
CA HIS A 1107 17.76 -18.77 -59.30
C HIS A 1107 17.33 -18.19 -60.64
N SER A 1108 16.28 -17.36 -60.66
CA SER A 1108 15.78 -16.74 -61.89
C SER A 1108 16.85 -15.84 -62.54
N LEU A 1109 17.60 -15.08 -61.74
CA LEU A 1109 18.71 -14.25 -62.25
C LEU A 1109 19.81 -15.10 -62.90
N TRP A 1110 20.25 -16.19 -62.27
CA TRP A 1110 21.26 -17.08 -62.84
C TRP A 1110 20.77 -17.82 -64.09
N VAL A 1111 19.49 -18.22 -64.10
CA VAL A 1111 18.87 -18.89 -65.25
C VAL A 1111 18.86 -17.98 -66.48
N PHE A 1112 18.37 -16.74 -66.35
CA PHE A 1112 18.29 -15.81 -67.47
C PHE A 1112 19.65 -15.18 -67.86
N SER A 1113 20.53 -14.92 -66.89
CA SER A 1113 21.79 -14.23 -67.16
C SER A 1113 22.91 -15.16 -67.65
N PHE A 1114 22.92 -16.43 -67.25
CA PHE A 1114 24.08 -17.31 -67.47
C PHE A 1114 23.70 -18.67 -68.08
N ILE A 1115 22.70 -19.35 -67.53
CA ILE A 1115 22.39 -20.74 -67.93
C ILE A 1115 21.71 -20.82 -69.30
N LEU A 1116 20.63 -20.07 -69.53
CA LEU A 1116 19.95 -20.06 -70.84
C LEU A 1116 20.86 -19.50 -71.95
N PRO A 1117 21.57 -18.37 -71.76
CA PRO A 1117 22.56 -17.92 -72.74
C PRO A 1117 23.67 -18.95 -72.97
N GLY A 1118 24.16 -19.60 -71.91
CA GLY A 1118 25.19 -20.64 -72.00
C GLY A 1118 24.75 -21.87 -72.79
N LEU A 1119 23.53 -22.38 -72.53
CA LEU A 1119 22.89 -23.45 -73.31
C LEU A 1119 22.74 -23.06 -74.78
N GLY A 1120 22.26 -21.85 -75.05
CA GLY A 1120 22.13 -21.32 -76.41
C GLY A 1120 23.47 -21.25 -77.14
N LEU A 1121 24.52 -20.75 -76.48
CA LEU A 1121 25.83 -20.59 -77.08
C LEU A 1121 26.55 -21.94 -77.30
N ILE A 1122 26.67 -22.74 -76.24
CA ILE A 1122 27.45 -24.00 -76.25
C ILE A 1122 26.69 -25.14 -76.92
N GLY A 1123 25.39 -25.23 -76.65
CA GLY A 1123 24.52 -26.31 -77.13
C GLY A 1123 23.97 -26.11 -78.54
N PHE A 1124 23.73 -24.87 -78.96
CA PHE A 1124 23.11 -24.61 -80.27
C PHE A 1124 24.01 -23.82 -81.23
N PHE A 1125 24.50 -22.64 -80.81
CA PHE A 1125 25.21 -21.72 -81.69
C PHE A 1125 26.55 -22.28 -82.19
N PHE A 1126 27.44 -22.72 -81.30
CA PHE A 1126 28.73 -23.29 -81.71
C PHE A 1126 28.61 -24.52 -82.62
N PRO A 1127 27.81 -25.55 -82.28
CA PRO A 1127 27.71 -26.72 -83.14
C PRO A 1127 27.06 -26.37 -84.49
N PHE A 1128 26.09 -25.46 -84.51
CA PHE A 1128 25.50 -24.97 -85.77
C PHE A 1128 26.51 -24.17 -86.60
N ALA A 1129 27.29 -23.27 -85.98
CA ALA A 1129 28.27 -22.44 -86.66
C ALA A 1129 29.39 -23.28 -87.31
N VAL A 1130 29.91 -24.29 -86.61
CA VAL A 1130 30.96 -25.16 -87.16
C VAL A 1130 30.39 -26.11 -88.22
N PHE A 1131 29.17 -26.63 -88.05
CA PHE A 1131 28.48 -27.39 -89.10
C PHE A 1131 28.26 -26.56 -90.37
N PHE A 1132 27.74 -25.35 -90.23
CA PHE A 1132 27.52 -24.42 -91.34
C PHE A 1132 28.84 -24.05 -92.03
N PHE A 1133 29.91 -23.82 -91.26
CA PHE A 1133 31.24 -23.57 -91.80
C PHE A 1133 31.78 -24.75 -92.61
N LEU A 1134 31.61 -25.99 -92.13
CA LEU A 1134 31.98 -27.20 -92.87
C LEU A 1134 31.13 -27.40 -94.13
N TYR A 1135 29.84 -27.03 -94.09
CA TYR A 1135 28.96 -27.09 -95.26
C TYR A 1135 29.38 -26.10 -96.36
N LEU A 1136 29.67 -24.86 -95.99
CA LEU A 1136 30.14 -23.83 -96.93
C LEU A 1136 31.49 -24.20 -97.56
N LYS A 1137 32.35 -24.89 -96.82
CA LYS A 1137 33.70 -25.27 -97.27
C LYS A 1137 33.84 -26.75 -97.67
N ARG A 1138 32.73 -27.41 -98.00
CA ARG A 1138 32.70 -28.86 -98.31
C ARG A 1138 33.63 -29.27 -99.46
N ASP A 1139 33.76 -28.42 -100.48
CA ASP A 1139 34.59 -28.70 -101.65
C ASP A 1139 36.10 -28.42 -101.39
N GLU A 1140 36.40 -27.71 -100.30
CA GLU A 1140 37.76 -27.35 -99.88
C GLU A 1140 38.29 -28.23 -98.72
N LEU A 1141 37.51 -29.19 -98.24
CA LEU A 1141 37.89 -30.06 -97.10
C LEU A 1141 39.19 -30.84 -97.33
N ASP A 1142 39.49 -31.17 -98.59
CA ASP A 1142 40.72 -31.85 -98.98
C ASP A 1142 41.92 -30.91 -99.12
N GLN A 1143 41.77 -29.59 -99.00
CA GLN A 1143 42.90 -28.65 -99.07
C GLN A 1143 43.78 -28.71 -97.82
N ILE A 1144 45.11 -28.64 -98.00
CA ILE A 1144 46.09 -28.82 -96.92
C ILE A 1144 45.91 -27.75 -95.82
N GLN A 1145 45.63 -26.50 -96.22
CA GLN A 1145 45.46 -25.40 -95.27
C GLN A 1145 44.21 -25.60 -94.39
N PHE A 1146 43.07 -25.95 -94.99
CA PHE A 1146 41.82 -26.15 -94.27
C PHE A 1146 41.85 -27.41 -93.40
N ARG A 1147 42.33 -28.52 -93.97
CA ARG A 1147 42.37 -29.81 -93.29
C ARG A 1147 43.17 -29.74 -92.00
N LYS A 1148 44.31 -29.04 -91.97
CA LYS A 1148 45.13 -28.91 -90.76
C LYS A 1148 44.37 -28.42 -89.53
N HIS A 1149 43.36 -27.55 -89.68
CA HIS A 1149 42.66 -26.95 -88.54
C HIS A 1149 41.44 -27.74 -88.05
N LEU A 1150 40.70 -28.41 -88.96
CA LEU A 1150 39.40 -29.03 -88.65
C LEU A 1150 39.33 -30.53 -88.93
N CYS A 1151 40.44 -31.15 -89.35
CA CYS A 1151 40.49 -32.57 -89.70
C CYS A 1151 40.01 -33.50 -88.58
N TYR A 1152 40.14 -33.10 -87.32
CA TYR A 1152 39.63 -33.89 -86.20
C TYR A 1152 38.13 -34.21 -86.35
N LEU A 1153 37.32 -33.33 -86.93
CA LEU A 1153 35.87 -33.55 -87.03
C LEU A 1153 35.47 -34.54 -88.13
N PHE A 1154 36.21 -34.59 -89.24
CA PHE A 1154 35.78 -35.31 -90.43
C PHE A 1154 36.75 -36.38 -90.96
N ASN A 1155 37.94 -36.54 -90.38
CA ASN A 1155 38.97 -37.47 -90.86
C ASN A 1155 38.55 -38.94 -90.96
N GLU A 1156 37.51 -39.35 -90.23
CA GLU A 1156 36.99 -40.73 -90.19
C GLU A 1156 35.93 -41.00 -91.25
N TYR A 1157 35.39 -39.94 -91.86
CA TYR A 1157 34.21 -40.01 -92.69
C TYR A 1157 34.53 -39.80 -94.17
N ASN A 1158 33.64 -40.30 -95.03
CA ASN A 1158 33.67 -40.00 -96.46
C ASN A 1158 33.16 -38.58 -96.72
N ASP A 1159 33.43 -38.06 -97.92
CA ASP A 1159 33.04 -36.69 -98.31
C ASP A 1159 31.53 -36.45 -98.26
N ASN A 1160 30.72 -37.50 -98.40
CA ASN A 1160 29.26 -37.39 -98.27
C ASN A 1160 28.79 -37.44 -96.81
N ASN A 1161 29.69 -37.76 -95.87
CA ASN A 1161 29.42 -38.13 -94.49
C ASN A 1161 30.20 -37.28 -93.47
N TYR A 1162 30.80 -36.16 -93.87
CA TYR A 1162 31.62 -35.30 -93.00
C TYR A 1162 30.87 -34.72 -91.78
N PHE A 1163 29.54 -34.73 -91.80
CA PHE A 1163 28.69 -34.18 -90.75
C PHE A 1163 28.33 -35.15 -89.62
N TRP A 1164 28.73 -36.43 -89.70
CA TRP A 1164 28.32 -37.46 -88.72
C TRP A 1164 28.76 -37.17 -87.28
N GLU A 1165 29.85 -36.43 -87.07
CA GLU A 1165 30.28 -36.04 -85.74
C GLU A 1165 29.26 -35.10 -85.05
N TRP A 1166 28.58 -34.26 -85.83
CA TRP A 1166 27.52 -33.38 -85.32
C TRP A 1166 26.29 -34.16 -84.89
N ILE A 1167 25.91 -35.17 -85.68
CA ILE A 1167 24.79 -36.07 -85.33
C ILE A 1167 25.09 -36.78 -84.01
N LYS A 1168 26.34 -37.20 -83.78
CA LYS A 1168 26.75 -37.80 -82.50
C LYS A 1168 26.63 -36.82 -81.33
N LEU A 1169 27.05 -35.57 -81.50
CA LEU A 1169 26.90 -34.53 -80.45
C LEU A 1169 25.42 -34.26 -80.13
N TRP A 1170 24.57 -34.13 -81.14
CA TRP A 1170 23.12 -33.94 -80.95
C TRP A 1170 22.46 -35.14 -80.27
N LYS A 1171 22.83 -36.37 -80.66
CA LYS A 1171 22.36 -37.60 -79.99
C LYS A 1171 22.75 -37.62 -78.52
N LYS A 1172 23.98 -37.18 -78.19
CA LYS A 1172 24.43 -37.05 -76.81
C LYS A 1172 23.61 -36.00 -76.05
N ALA A 1173 23.37 -34.83 -76.62
CA ALA A 1173 22.55 -33.80 -75.96
C ALA A 1173 21.12 -34.28 -75.65
N PHE A 1174 20.46 -34.91 -76.63
CA PHE A 1174 19.06 -35.34 -76.48
C PHE A 1174 18.89 -36.48 -75.47
N SER A 1175 19.84 -37.43 -75.42
CA SER A 1175 19.81 -38.55 -74.48
C SER A 1175 19.94 -38.13 -73.01
N PHE A 1176 20.36 -36.89 -72.75
CA PHE A 1176 20.58 -36.36 -71.39
C PHE A 1176 19.60 -35.24 -71.02
N SER A 1177 18.83 -34.71 -71.98
CA SER A 1177 17.74 -33.76 -71.72
C SER A 1177 16.42 -34.46 -71.33
N LEU A 1178 16.31 -35.74 -71.66
CA LEU A 1178 15.28 -36.67 -71.19
C LEU A 1178 15.71 -37.27 -69.86
#